data_AF-A0A8G0L1Y9-F1
#
_entry.id   AF-A0A8G0L1Y9-F1
#
_cell.length_a   1.000
_cell.length_b   1.000
_cell.length_c   1.000
_cell.angle_alpha   90.00
_cell.angle_beta   90.00
_cell.angle_gamma   90.00
#
_symmetry.space_group_name_H-M   'P 1'
#
loop_
_entity.id
_entity.type
_entity.pdbx_description
1 polymer ?
#
loop_
_entity_poly.entity_id
_entity_poly.type
_entity_poly.pdbx_seq_one_letter_code
_entity_poly.pdbx_strand_id
1 'polypeptide(L)'
;MIACKYIRSVFAKMALICDSGLINYLHEFWIQTFVTAKYWGRGPLLWTKEMITDMTLDSSVISSSAHAAPEVVFSFSPKSSDNETTTILMPKQKCGWLVHAEDEALSDDLLKIPWPLAKLDGRSFPQLMLESITESTFTSRSPEDLPVSNSLIAESLRKDPSSLYLESLRFAIMAGNYDLVESLIEEGMKEPRFIESLMEIYPYHLAAGYLCGSNPCCLMFDILNKYIGDHYPIAQTYDDAAGHTVLDSLIISIIRSHTRVSPRDVSPYFIDRDLYPGEEKDVCGRWDADSPAVRQLFQRGKYRIPLNWKHPFCHTSVQAVYHCSLEIFFPGSYVPHINRLSGLFIRHCATCGAKLSLGTLHLIVVLAYHLADSGILGETLFGAVAMSVCLLRLGANASFKAEVSFDEILGVAFLNECHHANLDACDFMQTVPSATLDRWSPECQIGWHCMHGVLRLAKYGKIRRLNTEAGGHPGPGDQFDIMDVDNDANDDSGDSDDNDGSGESGESGDGGDSDSSDGSDDDGESENNNDISTTSTSSCWLEEFHCSSSSLPCGNPQLGLIWAAVQAEVLTYRKTKDLDPWISDYFSMVGLKRWLQGESVELEMPFAQKDMLREHTICGWFVDAEFFHIPTPYEVTKQHIMNYCEPESELESEPESVQSNIV
;
A
#
# COMPACT_ATOMS: atom_id res chain seq x y z
N MET A 1 -30.97 1.44 1.80
CA MET A 1 -30.75 1.39 3.26
C MET A 1 -31.21 0.07 3.85
N ILE A 2 -32.48 -0.34 3.71
CA ILE A 2 -32.94 -1.67 4.16
C ILE A 2 -32.47 -2.79 3.23
N ALA A 3 -32.23 -2.56 1.93
CA ALA A 3 -31.76 -3.56 0.95
C ALA A 3 -30.27 -3.96 1.08
N CYS A 4 -29.34 -3.01 1.23
CA CYS A 4 -27.90 -3.30 1.41
C CYS A 4 -27.52 -3.58 2.88
N LYS A 5 -28.20 -2.98 3.86
CA LYS A 5 -28.26 -3.56 5.22
C LYS A 5 -29.06 -4.86 5.23
N TYR A 6 -29.94 -5.13 4.26
CA TYR A 6 -30.51 -6.47 4.07
C TYR A 6 -29.38 -7.35 3.65
N ILE A 7 -28.69 -7.15 2.53
CA ILE A 7 -27.58 -8.00 2.09
C ILE A 7 -26.57 -8.24 3.22
N ARG A 8 -26.08 -7.20 3.92
CA ARG A 8 -25.18 -7.35 5.10
C ARG A 8 -25.83 -8.00 6.33
N SER A 9 -27.08 -7.68 6.69
CA SER A 9 -27.79 -8.30 7.84
C SER A 9 -28.50 -9.61 7.50
N VAL A 10 -28.63 -9.96 6.22
CA VAL A 10 -29.00 -11.25 5.63
C VAL A 10 -27.76 -12.11 5.67
N PHE A 11 -26.60 -11.63 5.25
CA PHE A 11 -25.34 -12.33 5.50
C PHE A 11 -25.12 -12.60 7.01
N ALA A 12 -25.42 -11.64 7.89
CA ALA A 12 -25.25 -11.81 9.34
C ALA A 12 -26.40 -12.54 10.07
N LYS A 13 -27.68 -12.39 9.67
CA LYS A 13 -28.84 -13.10 10.26
C LYS A 13 -29.16 -14.43 9.57
N MET A 14 -28.78 -14.63 8.31
CA MET A 14 -28.95 -15.91 7.58
C MET A 14 -27.76 -16.85 7.77
N ALA A 15 -26.70 -16.42 8.46
CA ALA A 15 -25.79 -17.34 9.15
C ALA A 15 -26.53 -18.27 10.16
N LEU A 16 -27.77 -17.95 10.56
CA LEU A 16 -28.65 -18.81 11.36
C LEU A 16 -29.52 -19.77 10.52
N ILE A 17 -29.54 -19.64 9.19
CA ILE A 17 -30.34 -20.47 8.27
C ILE A 17 -29.40 -20.96 7.17
N CYS A 18 -28.79 -22.13 7.36
CA CYS A 18 -27.91 -22.80 6.40
C CYS A 18 -28.65 -23.16 5.09
N ASP A 19 -28.89 -22.20 4.23
CA ASP A 19 -29.31 -22.46 2.85
C ASP A 19 -28.13 -22.21 1.90
N SER A 20 -27.48 -23.31 1.50
CA SER A 20 -26.41 -23.29 0.49
C SER A 20 -26.85 -22.67 -0.82
N GLY A 21 -28.16 -22.66 -1.11
CA GLY A 21 -28.68 -22.09 -2.33
C GLY A 21 -28.65 -20.57 -2.38
N LEU A 22 -28.87 -19.90 -1.25
CA LEU A 22 -28.73 -18.45 -1.18
C LEU A 22 -27.27 -18.00 -1.26
N ILE A 23 -26.36 -18.76 -0.65
CA ILE A 23 -24.92 -18.45 -0.68
C ILE A 23 -24.41 -18.48 -2.12
N ASN A 24 -24.75 -19.53 -2.87
CA ASN A 24 -24.36 -19.64 -4.27
C ASN A 24 -24.99 -18.53 -5.12
N TYR A 25 -26.27 -18.22 -4.92
CA TYR A 25 -26.94 -17.13 -5.61
C TYR A 25 -26.25 -15.78 -5.40
N LEU A 26 -25.92 -15.43 -4.15
CA LEU A 26 -25.28 -14.15 -3.83
C LEU A 26 -23.82 -14.10 -4.33
N HIS A 27 -23.12 -15.23 -4.32
CA HIS A 27 -21.78 -15.33 -4.89
C HIS A 27 -21.79 -15.17 -6.42
N GLU A 28 -22.73 -15.82 -7.11
CA GLU A 28 -22.93 -15.66 -8.56
C GLU A 28 -23.28 -14.21 -8.94
N PHE A 29 -24.14 -13.55 -8.15
CA PHE A 29 -24.44 -12.13 -8.33
C PHE A 29 -23.20 -11.25 -8.13
N TRP A 30 -22.42 -11.52 -7.08
CA TRP A 30 -21.20 -10.77 -6.78
C TRP A 30 -20.17 -10.91 -7.92
N ILE A 31 -19.94 -12.14 -8.42
CA ILE A 31 -19.02 -12.41 -9.53
C ILE A 31 -19.50 -11.69 -10.79
N GLN A 32 -20.78 -11.82 -11.14
CA GLN A 32 -21.34 -11.13 -12.30
C GLN A 32 -21.18 -9.62 -12.21
N THR A 33 -21.46 -9.02 -11.06
CA THR A 33 -21.32 -7.57 -10.87
C THR A 33 -19.86 -7.14 -10.95
N PHE A 34 -18.94 -7.90 -10.34
CA PHE A 34 -17.51 -7.65 -10.39
C PHE A 34 -16.96 -7.69 -11.82
N VAL A 35 -17.24 -8.74 -12.59
CA VAL A 35 -16.74 -8.84 -13.98
C VAL A 35 -17.41 -7.81 -14.89
N THR A 36 -18.69 -7.49 -14.67
CA THR A 36 -19.36 -6.41 -15.41
C THR A 36 -18.70 -5.05 -15.12
N ALA A 37 -18.35 -4.76 -13.86
CA ALA A 37 -17.64 -3.54 -13.50
C ALA A 37 -16.23 -3.50 -14.11
N LYS A 38 -15.47 -4.60 -14.00
CA LYS A 38 -14.10 -4.73 -14.53
C LYS A 38 -14.04 -4.44 -16.03
N TYR A 39 -14.97 -5.01 -16.80
CA TYR A 39 -14.99 -4.90 -18.26
C TYR A 39 -15.93 -3.80 -18.78
N TRP A 40 -16.47 -2.94 -17.91
CA TRP A 40 -17.35 -1.86 -18.30
C TRP A 40 -16.68 -0.93 -19.33
N GLY A 41 -17.35 -0.70 -20.46
CA GLY A 41 -16.85 0.13 -21.56
C GLY A 41 -15.88 -0.57 -22.53
N ARG A 42 -15.35 -1.76 -22.20
CA ARG A 42 -14.33 -2.46 -23.03
C ARG A 42 -14.70 -3.90 -23.39
N GLY A 43 -15.52 -4.59 -22.61
CA GLY A 43 -15.90 -6.00 -22.82
C GLY A 43 -17.42 -6.23 -22.90
N PRO A 44 -17.88 -7.48 -22.70
CA PRO A 44 -19.30 -7.79 -22.81
C PRO A 44 -20.09 -7.15 -21.67
N LEU A 45 -21.15 -6.39 -22.03
CA LEU A 45 -22.09 -5.83 -21.06
C LEU A 45 -23.05 -6.88 -20.49
N LEU A 46 -23.18 -8.03 -21.15
CA LEU A 46 -24.06 -9.12 -20.79
C LEU A 46 -23.24 -10.40 -20.60
N TRP A 47 -23.26 -10.91 -19.37
CA TRP A 47 -22.64 -12.17 -18.98
C TRP A 47 -23.69 -13.27 -18.95
N THR A 48 -23.49 -14.37 -19.69
CA THR A 48 -24.47 -15.46 -19.68
C THR A 48 -24.39 -16.26 -18.39
N LYS A 49 -25.47 -16.99 -18.08
CA LYS A 49 -25.53 -17.89 -16.92
C LYS A 49 -24.42 -18.94 -16.97
N GLU A 50 -24.09 -19.46 -18.15
CA GLU A 50 -22.99 -20.42 -18.29
C GLU A 50 -21.66 -19.76 -17.92
N MET A 51 -21.39 -18.55 -18.43
CA MET A 51 -20.15 -17.82 -18.13
C MET A 51 -19.98 -17.57 -16.63
N ILE A 52 -21.05 -17.20 -15.91
CA ILE A 52 -20.99 -16.96 -14.47
C ILE A 52 -20.89 -18.27 -13.66
N THR A 53 -21.59 -19.32 -14.09
CA THR A 53 -21.49 -20.65 -13.48
C THR A 53 -20.04 -21.17 -13.57
N ASP A 54 -19.37 -20.94 -14.70
CA ASP A 54 -17.97 -21.30 -14.89
C ASP A 54 -16.99 -20.51 -14.00
N MET A 55 -17.43 -19.46 -13.31
CA MET A 55 -16.60 -18.64 -12.42
C MET A 55 -16.90 -18.86 -10.93
N THR A 56 -17.93 -19.65 -10.59
CA THR A 56 -18.53 -19.66 -9.24
C THR A 56 -18.43 -21.02 -8.56
N LEU A 57 -18.99 -21.14 -7.35
CA LEU A 57 -18.90 -22.35 -6.52
C LEU A 57 -19.66 -23.52 -7.16
N ASP A 58 -19.04 -24.71 -7.27
CA ASP A 58 -19.76 -25.89 -7.74
C ASP A 58 -20.83 -26.31 -6.69
N SER A 59 -22.08 -26.39 -7.16
CA SER A 59 -23.23 -26.80 -6.37
C SER A 59 -23.17 -28.28 -5.93
N SER A 60 -22.36 -29.11 -6.61
CA SER A 60 -22.20 -30.53 -6.27
C SER A 60 -21.44 -30.77 -4.97
N VAL A 61 -20.50 -29.88 -4.61
CA VAL A 61 -19.58 -30.06 -3.48
C VAL A 61 -20.24 -29.73 -2.13
N ILE A 62 -21.16 -28.77 -2.10
CA ILE A 62 -21.82 -28.32 -0.86
C ILE A 62 -22.90 -29.33 -0.39
N SER A 63 -23.49 -30.09 -1.31
CA SER A 63 -24.53 -31.09 -1.00
C SER A 63 -24.02 -32.28 -0.16
N SER A 64 -22.70 -32.53 -0.12
CA SER A 64 -22.13 -33.66 0.62
C SER A 64 -21.95 -33.41 2.13
N SER A 65 -22.10 -32.17 2.61
CA SER A 65 -21.85 -31.79 4.01
C SER A 65 -23.12 -31.62 4.87
N ALA A 66 -24.32 -31.90 4.34
CA ALA A 66 -25.60 -31.55 4.97
C ALA A 66 -26.05 -32.45 6.16
N HIS A 67 -25.13 -33.19 6.80
CA HIS A 67 -25.43 -34.01 7.97
C HIS A 67 -24.56 -33.63 9.18
N ALA A 68 -24.67 -32.40 9.65
CA ALA A 68 -24.28 -32.02 11.01
C ALA A 68 -25.22 -30.93 11.55
N ALA A 69 -25.75 -31.16 12.75
CA ALA A 69 -26.67 -30.28 13.48
C ALA A 69 -25.94 -29.00 13.98
N PRO A 70 -26.68 -27.98 14.46
CA PRO A 70 -26.27 -26.59 14.39
C PRO A 70 -25.42 -26.15 15.60
N GLU A 71 -24.10 -26.07 15.40
CA GLU A 71 -23.20 -25.29 16.25
C GLU A 71 -22.09 -24.68 15.37
N VAL A 72 -21.96 -23.35 15.43
CA VAL A 72 -20.82 -22.53 14.98
C VAL A 72 -20.52 -22.52 13.46
N VAL A 73 -21.15 -21.56 12.75
CA VAL A 73 -20.76 -21.18 11.39
C VAL A 73 -19.46 -20.36 11.46
N PHE A 74 -18.47 -20.75 10.64
CA PHE A 74 -17.03 -20.37 10.63
C PHE A 74 -16.06 -21.24 11.43
N SER A 75 -16.42 -22.51 11.70
CA SER A 75 -15.42 -23.54 12.01
C SER A 75 -15.54 -24.72 11.06
N PHE A 76 -15.16 -24.51 9.81
CA PHE A 76 -14.83 -25.63 8.91
C PHE A 76 -13.35 -25.95 9.07
N SER A 77 -13.03 -26.87 9.98
CA SER A 77 -11.74 -27.57 9.90
C SER A 77 -11.73 -28.42 8.63
N PRO A 78 -10.78 -28.25 7.70
CA PRO A 78 -10.62 -29.19 6.61
C PRO A 78 -10.09 -30.49 7.22
N LYS A 79 -10.94 -31.50 7.34
CA LYS A 79 -10.42 -32.87 7.40
C LYS A 79 -9.73 -33.12 6.07
N SER A 80 -8.42 -33.37 6.13
CA SER A 80 -7.61 -33.83 5.02
C SER A 80 -8.21 -35.12 4.44
N SER A 81 -9.00 -35.01 3.39
CA SER A 81 -9.18 -36.11 2.45
C SER A 81 -8.25 -35.85 1.27
N ASP A 82 -7.01 -36.31 1.42
CA ASP A 82 -5.95 -36.33 0.40
C ASP A 82 -6.27 -37.32 -0.72
N ASN A 83 -7.38 -37.14 -1.44
CA ASN A 83 -7.68 -37.96 -2.61
C ASN A 83 -8.49 -37.18 -3.64
N GLU A 84 -7.86 -36.19 -4.27
CA GLU A 84 -8.16 -35.85 -5.66
C GLU A 84 -6.92 -35.23 -6.34
N THR A 85 -6.35 -36.00 -7.25
CA THR A 85 -5.06 -35.85 -7.94
C THR A 85 -5.06 -34.80 -9.04
N THR A 86 -5.92 -33.78 -8.96
CA THR A 86 -5.97 -32.70 -9.95
C THR A 86 -5.34 -31.46 -9.32
N THR A 87 -4.13 -31.08 -9.73
CA THR A 87 -3.45 -29.88 -9.24
C THR A 87 -4.32 -28.64 -9.53
N ILE A 88 -4.51 -27.76 -8.54
CA ILE A 88 -5.14 -26.45 -8.76
C ILE A 88 -4.16 -25.60 -9.57
N LEU A 89 -4.64 -24.93 -10.63
CA LEU A 89 -3.86 -23.97 -11.39
C LEU A 89 -3.24 -22.95 -10.44
N MET A 90 -1.92 -22.77 -10.54
CA MET A 90 -1.23 -21.76 -9.76
C MET A 90 -1.05 -20.50 -10.60
N PRO A 91 -1.26 -19.30 -10.03
CA PRO A 91 -0.86 -18.06 -10.67
C PRO A 91 0.62 -18.11 -11.02
N LYS A 92 1.00 -17.39 -12.10
CA LYS A 92 2.40 -17.17 -12.42
C LYS A 92 3.08 -16.55 -11.18
N GLN A 93 4.28 -17.00 -10.85
CA GLN A 93 5.06 -16.39 -9.74
C GLN A 93 5.64 -15.02 -10.11
N LYS A 94 5.58 -14.66 -11.39
CA LYS A 94 5.97 -13.35 -11.91
C LYS A 94 4.89 -12.32 -11.60
N CYS A 95 5.29 -11.18 -11.05
CA CYS A 95 4.39 -10.04 -10.82
C CYS A 95 4.03 -9.37 -12.15
N GLY A 96 2.86 -8.74 -12.24
CA GLY A 96 2.52 -7.92 -13.39
C GLY A 96 3.45 -6.71 -13.50
N TRP A 97 3.96 -6.46 -14.70
CA TRP A 97 4.71 -5.26 -15.09
C TRP A 97 3.78 -4.40 -15.92
N LEU A 98 3.04 -3.48 -15.29
CA LEU A 98 2.21 -2.49 -15.98
C LEU A 98 1.96 -1.36 -14.99
N VAL A 99 2.97 -0.52 -14.78
CA VAL A 99 2.85 0.66 -13.92
C VAL A 99 3.18 1.87 -14.79
N HIS A 100 2.14 2.66 -15.07
CA HIS A 100 2.18 3.83 -15.98
C HIS A 100 2.62 3.50 -17.42
N ALA A 101 2.43 2.25 -17.88
CA ALA A 101 2.52 1.95 -19.31
C ALA A 101 1.29 2.51 -20.02
N GLU A 102 1.47 3.16 -21.17
CA GLU A 102 0.37 3.63 -22.02
C GLU A 102 -0.59 2.47 -22.35
N ASP A 103 -1.89 2.78 -22.46
CA ASP A 103 -3.04 1.85 -22.57
C ASP A 103 -2.86 0.71 -23.60
N GLU A 104 -1.94 0.83 -24.55
CA GLU A 104 -1.67 -0.16 -25.60
C GLU A 104 -1.17 -1.52 -25.06
N ALA A 105 -0.63 -1.57 -23.84
CA ALA A 105 -0.11 -2.81 -23.25
C ALA A 105 -1.17 -3.67 -22.50
N LEU A 106 -2.41 -3.17 -22.35
CA LEU A 106 -3.53 -3.91 -21.73
C LEU A 106 -4.15 -4.94 -22.70
N SER A 107 -3.32 -5.79 -23.28
CA SER A 107 -3.79 -6.96 -24.03
C SER A 107 -4.06 -8.11 -23.06
N ASP A 108 -5.14 -8.02 -22.27
CA ASP A 108 -5.75 -9.23 -21.71
C ASP A 108 -6.16 -10.12 -22.90
N ASP A 109 -5.81 -11.41 -22.93
CA ASP A 109 -6.16 -12.29 -24.06
C ASP A 109 -7.68 -12.37 -24.28
N LEU A 110 -8.47 -12.04 -23.25
CA LEU A 110 -9.92 -11.88 -23.34
C LEU A 110 -10.37 -10.64 -24.11
N LEU A 111 -9.55 -9.59 -24.20
CA LEU A 111 -9.82 -8.37 -25.01
C LEU A 111 -9.48 -8.56 -26.49
N LYS A 112 -8.74 -9.61 -26.86
CA LYS A 112 -8.51 -10.00 -28.28
C LYS A 112 -9.72 -10.67 -28.92
N ILE A 113 -10.67 -11.12 -28.11
CA ILE A 113 -11.97 -11.58 -28.61
C ILE A 113 -12.71 -10.32 -29.06
N PRO A 114 -13.20 -10.23 -30.32
CA PRO A 114 -14.08 -9.16 -30.73
C PRO A 114 -15.40 -9.37 -29.99
N TRP A 115 -15.48 -8.87 -28.77
CA TRP A 115 -16.75 -8.65 -28.13
C TRP A 115 -17.47 -7.69 -29.06
N PRO A 116 -18.71 -8.01 -29.47
CA PRO A 116 -19.54 -6.95 -30.00
C PRO A 116 -19.47 -5.88 -28.92
N LEU A 117 -18.98 -4.68 -29.26
CA LEU A 117 -19.28 -3.47 -28.52
C LEU A 117 -20.80 -3.46 -28.50
N ALA A 118 -21.37 -4.15 -27.51
CA ALA A 118 -22.79 -4.19 -27.29
C ALA A 118 -23.06 -2.72 -27.12
N LYS A 119 -23.77 -2.14 -28.10
CA LYS A 119 -24.13 -0.73 -28.04
C LYS A 119 -24.64 -0.56 -26.62
N LEU A 120 -23.96 0.26 -25.82
CA LEU A 120 -24.50 0.71 -24.55
C LEU A 120 -25.86 1.25 -24.95
N ASP A 121 -26.93 0.50 -24.71
CA ASP A 121 -28.30 0.82 -25.16
C ASP A 121 -28.85 2.02 -24.35
N GLY A 122 -27.99 2.97 -23.99
CA GLY A 122 -28.22 4.03 -23.01
C GLY A 122 -28.23 3.54 -21.55
N ARG A 123 -28.04 2.24 -21.29
CA ARG A 123 -28.10 1.68 -19.93
C ARG A 123 -26.89 2.09 -19.10
N SER A 124 -27.14 2.59 -17.88
CA SER A 124 -26.08 2.83 -16.89
C SER A 124 -25.71 1.57 -16.12
N PHE A 125 -24.53 1.54 -15.52
CA PHE A 125 -24.07 0.38 -14.73
C PHE A 125 -25.01 0.05 -13.55
N PRO A 126 -25.51 1.02 -12.76
CA PRO A 126 -26.51 0.75 -11.74
C PRO A 126 -27.80 0.14 -12.30
N GLN A 127 -28.26 0.58 -13.48
CA GLN A 127 -29.45 0.01 -14.12
C GLN A 127 -29.24 -1.47 -14.49
N LEU A 128 -28.08 -1.82 -15.05
CA LEU A 128 -27.76 -3.22 -15.36
C LEU A 128 -27.65 -4.09 -14.10
N MET A 129 -27.10 -3.56 -13.02
CA MET A 129 -27.06 -4.25 -11.73
C MET A 129 -28.48 -4.52 -11.18
N LEU A 130 -29.41 -3.56 -11.31
CA LEU A 130 -30.81 -3.71 -10.90
C LEU A 130 -31.58 -4.71 -11.78
N GLU A 131 -31.39 -4.64 -13.10
CA GLU A 131 -31.98 -5.59 -14.05
C GLU A 131 -31.51 -7.01 -13.73
N SER A 132 -30.21 -7.20 -13.55
CA SER A 132 -29.62 -8.53 -13.32
C SER A 132 -30.13 -9.19 -12.03
N ILE A 133 -30.24 -8.45 -10.92
CA ILE A 133 -30.81 -8.98 -9.68
C ILE A 133 -32.32 -9.21 -9.75
N THR A 134 -33.05 -8.36 -10.46
CA THR A 134 -34.51 -8.50 -10.61
C THR A 134 -34.86 -9.72 -11.46
N GLU A 135 -34.14 -9.90 -12.56
CA GLU A 135 -34.41 -10.93 -13.57
C GLU A 135 -33.63 -12.24 -13.31
N SER A 136 -32.66 -12.22 -12.40
CA SER A 136 -31.76 -13.36 -12.12
C SER A 136 -31.11 -13.91 -13.39
N THR A 137 -30.64 -12.99 -14.22
CA THR A 137 -29.99 -13.32 -15.50
C THR A 137 -28.63 -13.99 -15.34
N PHE A 138 -28.03 -13.90 -14.16
CA PHE A 138 -26.70 -14.43 -13.84
C PHE A 138 -26.70 -15.86 -13.30
N THR A 139 -27.85 -16.41 -12.89
CA THR A 139 -27.94 -17.73 -12.24
C THR A 139 -28.85 -18.68 -13.00
N SER A 140 -28.53 -19.97 -12.99
CA SER A 140 -29.42 -21.04 -13.48
C SER A 140 -30.52 -21.41 -12.48
N ARG A 141 -30.43 -20.95 -11.23
CA ARG A 141 -31.38 -21.24 -10.15
C ARG A 141 -32.71 -20.53 -10.37
N SER A 142 -33.81 -21.19 -10.01
CA SER A 142 -35.11 -20.51 -10.06
C SER A 142 -35.21 -19.48 -8.93
N PRO A 143 -35.70 -18.26 -9.19
CA PRO A 143 -36.12 -17.32 -8.15
C PRO A 143 -37.07 -17.91 -7.10
N GLU A 144 -37.85 -18.93 -7.46
CA GLU A 144 -38.77 -19.60 -6.54
C GLU A 144 -38.06 -20.51 -5.52
N ASP A 145 -36.83 -20.94 -5.84
CA ASP A 145 -36.02 -21.81 -4.98
C ASP A 145 -35.23 -21.03 -3.92
N LEU A 146 -35.32 -19.69 -3.94
CA LEU A 146 -34.62 -18.84 -2.99
C LEU A 146 -35.48 -18.61 -1.74
N PRO A 147 -34.85 -18.57 -0.55
CA PRO A 147 -35.53 -18.28 0.72
C PRO A 147 -36.02 -16.82 0.81
N VAL A 148 -35.70 -15.98 -0.19
CA VAL A 148 -36.07 -14.57 -0.27
C VAL A 148 -36.66 -14.30 -1.65
N SER A 149 -37.79 -13.59 -1.69
CA SER A 149 -38.40 -13.22 -2.97
C SER A 149 -37.59 -12.15 -3.69
N ASN A 150 -37.20 -12.43 -4.93
CA ASN A 150 -36.57 -11.44 -5.82
C ASN A 150 -37.42 -10.18 -6.01
N SER A 151 -38.74 -10.31 -5.97
CA SER A 151 -39.65 -9.17 -6.05
C SER A 151 -39.47 -8.20 -4.87
N LEU A 152 -39.21 -8.72 -3.67
CA LEU A 152 -38.94 -7.90 -2.47
C LEU A 152 -37.56 -7.27 -2.53
N ILE A 153 -36.56 -7.99 -3.05
CA ILE A 153 -35.20 -7.44 -3.26
C ILE A 153 -35.26 -6.29 -4.27
N ALA A 154 -35.89 -6.51 -5.42
CA ALA A 154 -36.06 -5.51 -6.47
C ALA A 154 -36.88 -4.31 -5.99
N GLU A 155 -37.98 -4.53 -5.25
CA GLU A 155 -38.78 -3.44 -4.67
C GLU A 155 -37.96 -2.62 -3.66
N SER A 156 -37.15 -3.28 -2.83
CA SER A 156 -36.29 -2.61 -1.86
C SER A 156 -35.19 -1.77 -2.52
N LEU A 157 -34.59 -2.27 -3.62
CA LEU A 157 -33.60 -1.53 -4.41
C LEU A 157 -34.23 -0.36 -5.19
N ARG A 158 -35.43 -0.53 -5.75
CA ARG A 158 -36.16 0.57 -6.40
C ARG A 158 -36.58 1.67 -5.43
N LYS A 159 -36.86 1.32 -4.18
CA LYS A 159 -37.20 2.29 -3.12
C LYS A 159 -36.01 3.11 -2.65
N ASP A 160 -34.78 2.65 -2.88
CA ASP A 160 -33.56 3.37 -2.52
C ASP A 160 -32.50 3.29 -3.63
N PRO A 161 -32.67 4.09 -4.70
CA PRO A 161 -31.72 4.14 -5.82
C PRO A 161 -30.32 4.58 -5.38
N SER A 162 -30.20 5.46 -4.38
CA SER A 162 -28.90 5.90 -3.83
C SER A 162 -28.07 4.74 -3.28
N SER A 163 -28.72 3.78 -2.61
CA SER A 163 -28.05 2.59 -2.07
C SER A 163 -27.48 1.70 -3.17
N LEU A 164 -28.16 1.59 -4.31
CA LEU A 164 -27.69 0.81 -5.46
C LEU A 164 -26.51 1.51 -6.13
N TYR A 165 -26.60 2.83 -6.28
CA TYR A 165 -25.55 3.66 -6.85
C TYR A 165 -24.24 3.54 -6.07
N LEU A 166 -24.34 3.56 -4.75
CA LEU A 166 -23.20 3.42 -3.85
C LEU A 166 -22.55 2.03 -3.93
N GLU A 167 -23.35 0.96 -4.10
CA GLU A 167 -22.81 -0.38 -4.36
C GLU A 167 -22.15 -0.48 -5.74
N SER A 168 -22.71 0.21 -6.75
CA SER A 168 -22.10 0.29 -8.08
C SER A 168 -20.71 0.95 -8.00
N LEU A 169 -20.57 2.04 -7.25
CA LEU A 169 -19.28 2.69 -7.01
C LEU A 169 -18.30 1.74 -6.28
N ARG A 170 -18.79 1.02 -5.27
CA ARG A 170 -17.98 0.02 -4.55
C ARG A 170 -17.42 -1.04 -5.50
N PHE A 171 -18.23 -1.63 -6.37
CA PHE A 171 -17.76 -2.63 -7.34
C PHE A 171 -16.79 -2.04 -8.36
N ALA A 172 -17.01 -0.80 -8.81
CA ALA A 172 -16.09 -0.12 -9.72
C ALA A 172 -14.68 0.06 -9.09
N ILE A 173 -14.62 0.50 -7.82
CA ILE A 173 -13.37 0.63 -7.05
C ILE A 173 -12.72 -0.75 -6.87
N MET A 174 -13.49 -1.75 -6.42
CA MET A 174 -12.98 -3.13 -6.21
C MET A 174 -12.40 -3.74 -7.48
N ALA A 175 -13.07 -3.53 -8.62
CA ALA A 175 -12.62 -3.97 -9.93
C ALA A 175 -11.41 -3.19 -10.44
N GLY A 176 -11.15 -1.99 -9.92
CA GLY A 176 -10.09 -1.10 -10.41
C GLY A 176 -10.42 -0.47 -11.76
N ASN A 177 -11.71 -0.31 -12.09
CA ASN A 177 -12.14 0.37 -13.31
C ASN A 177 -12.30 1.86 -13.03
N TYR A 178 -11.24 2.61 -13.30
CA TYR A 178 -11.17 4.05 -13.02
C TYR A 178 -12.14 4.88 -13.88
N ASP A 179 -12.34 4.53 -15.15
CA ASP A 179 -13.29 5.21 -16.05
C ASP A 179 -14.72 5.11 -15.50
N LEU A 180 -15.08 3.91 -14.99
CA LEU A 180 -16.39 3.70 -14.37
C LEU A 180 -16.50 4.45 -13.03
N VAL A 181 -15.45 4.48 -12.21
CA VAL A 181 -15.44 5.25 -10.95
C VAL A 181 -15.64 6.74 -11.21
N GLU A 182 -14.92 7.32 -12.17
CA GLU A 182 -15.06 8.71 -12.58
C GLU A 182 -16.51 9.02 -12.99
N SER A 183 -17.06 8.24 -13.94
CA SER A 183 -18.42 8.47 -14.42
C SER A 183 -19.48 8.34 -13.32
N LEU A 184 -19.30 7.41 -12.38
CA LEU A 184 -20.20 7.24 -11.25
C LEU A 184 -20.06 8.39 -10.23
N ILE A 185 -18.87 8.90 -9.98
CA ILE A 185 -18.74 10.05 -9.07
C ILE A 185 -19.39 11.28 -9.71
N GLU A 186 -19.12 11.58 -10.97
CA GLU A 186 -19.69 12.75 -11.65
C GLU A 186 -21.23 12.77 -11.66
N GLU A 187 -21.86 11.62 -11.90
CA GLU A 187 -23.31 11.52 -11.84
C GLU A 187 -23.82 11.50 -10.38
N GLY A 188 -23.14 10.81 -9.45
CA GLY A 188 -23.47 10.81 -8.03
C GLY A 188 -23.43 12.19 -7.39
N MET A 189 -22.47 13.03 -7.78
CA MET A 189 -22.30 14.40 -7.28
C MET A 189 -23.50 15.33 -7.61
N LYS A 190 -24.37 14.92 -8.54
CA LYS A 190 -25.63 15.64 -8.82
C LYS A 190 -26.66 15.46 -7.69
N GLU A 191 -26.50 14.43 -6.86
CA GLU A 191 -27.39 14.10 -5.76
C GLU A 191 -26.82 14.60 -4.41
N PRO A 192 -27.51 15.52 -3.70
CA PRO A 192 -26.96 16.15 -2.48
C PRO A 192 -26.57 15.18 -1.36
N ARG A 193 -27.22 14.01 -1.28
CA ARG A 193 -26.95 13.00 -0.23
C ARG A 193 -25.81 12.04 -0.58
N PHE A 194 -25.27 12.12 -1.80
CA PHE A 194 -24.23 11.19 -2.24
C PHE A 194 -22.98 11.29 -1.37
N ILE A 195 -22.52 12.51 -1.07
CA ILE A 195 -21.36 12.76 -0.19
C ILE A 195 -21.57 12.14 1.19
N GLU A 196 -22.73 12.35 1.81
CA GLU A 196 -23.05 11.75 3.11
C GLU A 196 -23.04 10.22 3.05
N SER A 197 -23.40 9.62 1.90
CA SER A 197 -23.43 8.17 1.74
C SER A 197 -22.04 7.53 1.55
N LEU A 198 -21.02 8.30 1.14
CA LEU A 198 -19.66 7.77 0.92
C LEU A 198 -19.05 7.15 2.19
N MET A 199 -19.44 7.63 3.37
CA MET A 199 -19.01 7.07 4.65
C MET A 199 -19.46 5.62 4.87
N GLU A 200 -20.39 5.08 4.08
CA GLU A 200 -20.78 3.67 4.21
C GLU A 200 -19.83 2.72 3.47
N ILE A 201 -19.01 3.25 2.54
CA ILE A 201 -18.08 2.44 1.74
C ILE A 201 -16.61 2.77 1.99
N TYR A 202 -16.32 3.94 2.58
CA TYR A 202 -14.95 4.42 2.82
C TYR A 202 -14.07 4.27 1.55
N PRO A 203 -14.27 5.09 0.50
CA PRO A 203 -13.68 4.87 -0.83
C PRO A 203 -12.15 4.68 -0.81
N TYR A 204 -11.44 5.48 0.01
CA TYR A 204 -9.98 5.38 0.16
C TYR A 204 -9.54 4.06 0.80
N HIS A 205 -10.19 3.63 1.89
CA HIS A 205 -9.92 2.33 2.53
C HIS A 205 -10.26 1.17 1.58
N LEU A 206 -11.36 1.29 0.82
CA LEU A 206 -11.75 0.30 -0.16
C LEU A 206 -10.72 0.18 -1.29
N ALA A 207 -10.23 1.31 -1.81
CA ALA A 207 -9.17 1.35 -2.81
C ALA A 207 -7.87 0.70 -2.28
N ALA A 208 -7.47 1.01 -1.04
CA ALA A 208 -6.33 0.38 -0.38
C ALA A 208 -6.50 -1.13 -0.18
N GLY A 209 -7.71 -1.58 0.18
CA GLY A 209 -8.03 -3.00 0.36
C GLY A 209 -8.05 -3.79 -0.95
N TYR A 210 -8.35 -3.16 -2.07
CA TYR A 210 -8.41 -3.76 -3.42
C TYR A 210 -7.27 -3.29 -4.33
N LEU A 211 -6.15 -2.91 -3.72
CA LEU A 211 -4.94 -2.46 -4.39
C LEU A 211 -4.45 -3.51 -5.41
N CYS A 212 -4.05 -3.03 -6.58
CA CYS A 212 -3.50 -3.85 -7.67
C CYS A 212 -2.27 -3.15 -8.23
N GLY A 213 -1.09 -3.75 -8.12
CA GLY A 213 0.15 -3.16 -8.61
C GLY A 213 0.41 -3.36 -10.10
N SER A 214 -0.41 -4.16 -10.80
CA SER A 214 -0.29 -4.39 -12.25
C SER A 214 -1.25 -3.55 -13.10
N ASN A 215 -2.10 -2.75 -12.46
CA ASN A 215 -2.99 -1.76 -13.07
C ASN A 215 -2.69 -0.45 -12.32
N PRO A 216 -2.80 0.76 -12.90
CA PRO A 216 -2.07 1.93 -12.42
C PRO A 216 -2.30 2.15 -10.92
N CYS A 217 -1.22 1.89 -10.17
CA CYS A 217 -1.30 1.41 -8.80
C CYS A 217 -1.81 2.45 -7.78
N CYS A 218 -1.62 3.74 -8.08
CA CYS A 218 -2.12 4.88 -7.32
C CYS A 218 -3.25 5.65 -8.02
N LEU A 219 -3.58 5.35 -9.29
CA LEU A 219 -4.53 6.14 -10.06
C LEU A 219 -5.93 6.18 -9.44
N MET A 220 -6.33 5.12 -8.75
CA MET A 220 -7.59 5.13 -8.01
C MET A 220 -7.60 6.20 -6.91
N PHE A 221 -6.47 6.42 -6.23
CA PHE A 221 -6.35 7.48 -5.22
C PHE A 221 -6.36 8.87 -5.86
N ASP A 222 -5.64 9.06 -6.96
CA ASP A 222 -5.66 10.31 -7.72
C ASP A 222 -7.08 10.69 -8.16
N ILE A 223 -7.84 9.74 -8.72
CA ILE A 223 -9.23 9.96 -9.13
C ILE A 223 -10.12 10.27 -7.94
N LEU A 224 -10.01 9.55 -6.82
CA LEU A 224 -10.78 9.87 -5.63
C LEU A 224 -10.44 11.27 -5.12
N ASN A 225 -9.16 11.63 -5.04
CA ASN A 225 -8.72 12.96 -4.63
C ASN A 225 -9.24 14.05 -5.57
N LYS A 226 -9.18 13.83 -6.89
CA LYS A 226 -9.65 14.77 -7.90
C LYS A 226 -11.15 15.01 -7.86
N TYR A 227 -11.96 13.95 -7.73
CA TYR A 227 -13.42 14.06 -7.90
C TYR A 227 -14.21 14.18 -6.59
N ILE A 228 -13.71 13.62 -5.47
CA ILE A 228 -14.39 13.74 -4.17
C ILE A 228 -13.57 14.49 -3.12
N GLY A 229 -12.29 14.78 -3.34
CA GLY A 229 -11.40 15.34 -2.32
C GLY A 229 -11.86 16.67 -1.70
N ASP A 230 -12.50 17.56 -2.48
CA ASP A 230 -13.00 18.84 -1.96
C ASP A 230 -14.20 18.69 -0.99
N HIS A 231 -14.97 17.61 -1.14
CA HIS A 231 -16.21 17.38 -0.39
C HIS A 231 -16.09 16.24 0.63
N TYR A 232 -15.17 15.32 0.39
CA TYR A 232 -14.88 14.13 1.19
C TYR A 232 -13.33 13.99 1.31
N PRO A 233 -12.65 14.97 1.92
CA PRO A 233 -11.19 15.00 1.97
C PRO A 233 -10.63 13.85 2.80
N ILE A 234 -9.59 13.19 2.28
CA ILE A 234 -8.93 12.06 2.94
C ILE A 234 -8.47 12.40 4.37
N ALA A 235 -8.05 13.64 4.65
CA ALA A 235 -7.69 14.09 6.01
C ALA A 235 -8.82 13.94 7.03
N GLN A 236 -10.08 14.16 6.63
CA GLN A 236 -11.25 14.06 7.51
C GLN A 236 -11.81 12.64 7.56
N THR A 237 -11.51 11.83 6.56
CA THR A 237 -12.04 10.47 6.37
C THR A 237 -10.93 9.44 6.45
N TYR A 238 -9.85 9.77 7.15
CA TYR A 238 -8.64 8.96 7.22
C TYR A 238 -8.85 7.70 8.05
N ASP A 239 -9.69 7.79 9.09
CA ASP A 239 -10.09 6.67 9.94
C ASP A 239 -11.46 6.13 9.47
N ASP A 240 -11.63 4.81 9.43
CA ASP A 240 -12.93 4.19 9.19
C ASP A 240 -13.73 3.95 10.49
N ALA A 241 -14.89 3.32 10.37
CA ALA A 241 -15.73 2.96 11.51
C ALA A 241 -15.08 1.95 12.48
N ALA A 242 -14.08 1.18 12.03
CA ALA A 242 -13.30 0.28 12.87
C ALA A 242 -12.10 0.99 13.53
N GLY A 243 -11.86 2.26 13.20
CA GLY A 243 -10.69 3.02 13.62
C GLY A 243 -9.43 2.66 12.84
N HIS A 244 -9.55 1.99 11.69
CA HIS A 244 -8.45 1.72 10.78
C HIS A 244 -8.17 2.96 9.94
N THR A 245 -6.90 3.33 9.86
CA THR A 245 -6.44 4.37 8.94
C THR A 245 -6.46 3.86 7.49
N VAL A 246 -6.39 4.76 6.50
CA VAL A 246 -6.18 4.35 5.11
C VAL A 246 -4.84 3.61 4.95
N LEU A 247 -3.81 4.03 5.69
CA LEU A 247 -2.52 3.32 5.72
C LEU A 247 -2.67 1.91 6.33
N ASP A 248 -3.48 1.74 7.37
CA ASP A 248 -3.77 0.43 7.95
C ASP A 248 -4.37 -0.51 6.90
N SER A 249 -5.21 0.01 6.02
CA SER A 249 -5.80 -0.77 4.92
C SER A 249 -4.74 -1.23 3.92
N LEU A 250 -3.74 -0.39 3.64
CA LEU A 250 -2.56 -0.78 2.83
C LEU A 250 -1.74 -1.86 3.55
N ILE A 251 -1.50 -1.73 4.87
CA ILE A 251 -0.76 -2.73 5.65
C ILE A 251 -1.50 -4.07 5.71
N ILE A 252 -2.83 -4.05 5.88
CA ILE A 252 -3.67 -5.26 5.81
C ILE A 252 -3.48 -5.96 4.45
N SER A 253 -3.47 -5.21 3.35
CA SER A 253 -3.23 -5.76 2.02
C SER A 253 -1.86 -6.46 1.90
N ILE A 254 -0.80 -5.88 2.49
CA ILE A 254 0.53 -6.53 2.53
C ILE A 254 0.50 -7.81 3.37
N ILE A 255 -0.02 -7.74 4.59
CA ILE A 255 -0.08 -8.90 5.50
C ILE A 255 -0.86 -10.04 4.83
N ARG A 256 -1.99 -9.71 4.19
CA ARG A 256 -2.82 -10.63 3.44
C ARG A 256 -2.06 -11.31 2.30
N SER A 257 -1.32 -10.56 1.47
CA SER A 257 -0.64 -11.09 0.28
C SER A 257 0.71 -11.75 0.57
N HIS A 258 1.38 -11.42 1.68
CA HIS A 258 2.78 -11.80 1.90
C HIS A 258 3.05 -12.57 3.20
N THR A 259 2.02 -12.85 4.01
CA THR A 259 2.19 -13.60 5.27
C THR A 259 1.13 -14.68 5.49
N ARG A 260 1.33 -15.46 6.55
CA ARG A 260 0.38 -16.44 7.10
C ARG A 260 -0.49 -15.88 8.24
N VAL A 261 -0.31 -14.62 8.62
CA VAL A 261 -0.98 -14.04 9.79
C VAL A 261 -2.49 -14.03 9.59
N SER A 262 -3.24 -14.44 10.61
CA SER A 262 -4.70 -14.50 10.55
C SER A 262 -5.34 -13.10 10.71
N PRO A 263 -6.46 -12.79 10.05
CA PRO A 263 -7.15 -11.51 10.21
C PRO A 263 -7.42 -11.13 11.67
N ARG A 264 -7.83 -12.11 12.50
CA ARG A 264 -8.12 -11.92 13.92
C ARG A 264 -6.91 -11.45 14.74
N ASP A 265 -5.70 -11.79 14.31
CA ASP A 265 -4.48 -11.41 15.02
C ASP A 265 -4.13 -9.94 14.72
N VAL A 266 -4.47 -9.47 13.51
CA VAL A 266 -4.22 -8.12 13.01
C VAL A 266 -5.20 -7.09 13.57
N SER A 267 -6.49 -7.42 13.64
CA SER A 267 -7.51 -6.48 14.12
C SER A 267 -8.62 -7.19 14.90
N PRO A 268 -9.05 -6.65 16.05
CA PRO A 268 -10.20 -7.17 16.79
C PRO A 268 -11.50 -7.09 15.97
N TYR A 269 -11.57 -6.20 14.97
CA TYR A 269 -12.72 -6.08 14.07
C TYR A 269 -12.88 -7.31 13.13
N PHE A 270 -11.87 -8.17 13.06
CA PHE A 270 -11.87 -9.40 12.26
C PHE A 270 -12.01 -10.66 13.12
N ILE A 271 -12.44 -10.55 14.39
CA ILE A 271 -12.52 -11.71 15.31
C ILE A 271 -13.41 -12.85 14.77
N ASP A 272 -14.52 -12.50 14.12
CA ASP A 272 -15.46 -13.47 13.52
C ASP A 272 -15.20 -13.72 12.02
N ARG A 273 -14.03 -13.29 11.52
CA ARG A 273 -13.69 -13.41 10.10
C ARG A 273 -12.48 -14.31 9.92
N ASP A 274 -12.68 -15.38 9.15
CA ASP A 274 -11.56 -16.19 8.69
C ASP A 274 -10.79 -15.49 7.56
N LEU A 275 -11.48 -14.70 6.74
CA LEU A 275 -10.98 -14.07 5.52
C LEU A 275 -10.56 -12.60 5.72
N TYR A 276 -9.49 -12.21 5.03
CA TYR A 276 -9.24 -10.79 4.82
C TYR A 276 -10.23 -10.22 3.78
N PRO A 277 -10.70 -8.98 3.95
CA PRO A 277 -11.33 -8.26 2.84
C PRO A 277 -10.39 -8.21 1.63
N GLY A 278 -10.90 -8.49 0.42
CA GLY A 278 -10.13 -8.43 -0.83
C GLY A 278 -9.10 -9.54 -1.03
N GLU A 279 -9.18 -10.66 -0.30
CA GLU A 279 -8.25 -11.81 -0.45
C GLU A 279 -8.23 -12.36 -1.88
N GLU A 280 -9.34 -12.21 -2.59
CA GLU A 280 -9.50 -12.53 -4.01
C GLU A 280 -8.67 -11.65 -4.96
N LYS A 281 -7.96 -10.62 -4.48
CA LYS A 281 -7.15 -9.71 -5.29
C LYS A 281 -5.73 -9.57 -4.74
N ASP A 282 -4.74 -9.89 -5.58
CA ASP A 282 -3.33 -9.81 -5.19
C ASP A 282 -2.80 -8.38 -5.28
N VAL A 283 -2.04 -7.96 -4.28
CA VAL A 283 -1.47 -6.60 -4.22
C VAL A 283 -0.52 -6.32 -5.38
N CYS A 284 0.22 -7.31 -5.88
CA CYS A 284 1.07 -7.15 -7.06
C CYS A 284 0.37 -7.50 -8.39
N GLY A 285 -0.93 -7.79 -8.33
CA GLY A 285 -1.79 -7.96 -9.51
C GLY A 285 -1.56 -9.24 -10.31
N ARG A 286 -1.12 -10.33 -9.66
CA ARG A 286 -1.00 -11.66 -10.28
C ARG A 286 -2.31 -12.40 -10.42
N TRP A 287 -3.29 -12.05 -9.60
CA TRP A 287 -4.66 -12.53 -9.72
C TRP A 287 -5.65 -11.49 -9.17
N ASP A 288 -6.88 -11.64 -9.62
CA ASP A 288 -8.10 -11.06 -9.11
C ASP A 288 -9.20 -12.13 -9.08
N ALA A 289 -10.41 -11.76 -8.65
CA ALA A 289 -11.55 -12.67 -8.55
C ALA A 289 -11.93 -13.35 -9.88
N ASP A 290 -11.50 -12.74 -10.98
CA ASP A 290 -11.81 -13.14 -12.34
C ASP A 290 -10.66 -13.96 -12.98
N SER A 291 -9.55 -14.17 -12.26
CA SER A 291 -8.42 -14.91 -12.79
C SER A 291 -8.70 -16.42 -12.89
N PRO A 292 -8.24 -17.13 -13.93
CA PRO A 292 -8.55 -18.56 -14.13
C PRO A 292 -8.22 -19.45 -12.92
N ALA A 293 -7.11 -19.18 -12.23
CA ALA A 293 -6.73 -19.89 -11.02
C ALA A 293 -7.75 -19.70 -9.88
N VAL A 294 -8.23 -18.47 -9.68
CA VAL A 294 -9.20 -18.12 -8.64
C VAL A 294 -10.58 -18.70 -8.97
N ARG A 295 -11.02 -18.62 -10.23
CA ARG A 295 -12.25 -19.26 -10.70
C ARG A 295 -12.24 -20.77 -10.43
N GLN A 296 -11.14 -21.47 -10.75
CA GLN A 296 -11.01 -22.90 -10.46
C GLN A 296 -10.99 -23.21 -8.95
N LEU A 297 -10.43 -22.31 -8.14
CA LEU A 297 -10.44 -22.43 -6.69
C LEU A 297 -11.89 -22.39 -6.16
N PHE A 298 -12.67 -21.41 -6.61
CA PHE A 298 -14.09 -21.28 -6.26
C PHE A 298 -14.91 -22.49 -6.73
N GLN A 299 -14.72 -22.96 -7.97
CA GLN A 299 -15.38 -24.17 -8.47
C GLN A 299 -15.16 -25.38 -7.55
N ARG A 300 -14.02 -25.48 -6.86
CA ARG A 300 -13.74 -26.58 -5.92
C ARG A 300 -14.24 -26.34 -4.50
N GLY A 301 -15.10 -25.34 -4.29
CA GLY A 301 -15.62 -24.96 -2.98
C GLY A 301 -14.58 -24.32 -2.06
N LYS A 302 -13.43 -23.89 -2.59
CA LYS A 302 -12.36 -23.24 -1.82
C LYS A 302 -12.44 -21.74 -2.05
N TYR A 303 -12.43 -20.97 -0.96
CA TYR A 303 -12.49 -19.50 -1.00
C TYR A 303 -11.25 -18.82 -0.41
N ARG A 304 -10.34 -19.60 0.20
CA ARG A 304 -9.07 -19.12 0.75
C ARG A 304 -7.97 -19.22 -0.28
N ILE A 305 -7.23 -18.15 -0.49
CA ILE A 305 -6.08 -18.18 -1.39
C ILE A 305 -5.00 -19.09 -0.78
N PRO A 306 -4.55 -20.13 -1.51
CA PRO A 306 -3.51 -21.01 -1.04
C PRO A 306 -2.22 -20.26 -0.73
N LEU A 307 -1.58 -20.62 0.38
CA LEU A 307 -0.36 -19.96 0.81
C LEU A 307 0.78 -20.08 -0.22
N ASN A 308 0.87 -21.20 -0.94
CA ASN A 308 1.87 -21.42 -1.98
C ASN A 308 1.67 -20.52 -3.22
N TRP A 309 0.60 -19.73 -3.29
CA TRP A 309 0.44 -18.69 -4.30
C TRP A 309 1.11 -17.39 -3.88
N LYS A 310 1.28 -17.16 -2.57
CA LYS A 310 1.92 -15.96 -2.03
C LYS A 310 3.43 -16.00 -2.29
N HIS A 311 4.04 -14.82 -2.37
CA HIS A 311 5.49 -14.64 -2.48
C HIS A 311 5.96 -13.56 -1.49
N PRO A 312 7.27 -13.36 -1.29
CA PRO A 312 7.81 -12.25 -0.50
C PRO A 312 7.24 -10.88 -0.87
N PHE A 313 7.37 -9.89 0.02
CA PHE A 313 6.93 -8.53 -0.25
C PHE A 313 7.72 -7.91 -1.41
N CYS A 314 7.20 -8.07 -2.62
CA CYS A 314 7.92 -7.86 -3.86
C CYS A 314 7.91 -6.39 -4.29
N HIS A 315 8.82 -6.04 -5.20
CA HIS A 315 8.92 -4.71 -5.81
C HIS A 315 7.60 -4.15 -6.36
N THR A 316 6.75 -4.95 -7.03
CA THR A 316 5.46 -4.44 -7.54
C THR A 316 4.51 -4.09 -6.40
N SER A 317 4.43 -4.92 -5.35
CA SER A 317 3.63 -4.60 -4.15
C SER A 317 4.20 -3.39 -3.42
N VAL A 318 5.52 -3.29 -3.28
CA VAL A 318 6.21 -2.15 -2.67
C VAL A 318 5.86 -0.88 -3.46
N GLN A 319 5.93 -0.95 -4.79
CA GLN A 319 5.59 0.16 -5.67
C GLN A 319 4.17 0.66 -5.45
N ALA A 320 3.21 -0.28 -5.49
CA ALA A 320 1.81 0.06 -5.32
C ALA A 320 1.54 0.73 -3.97
N VAL A 321 2.09 0.19 -2.89
CA VAL A 321 1.90 0.74 -1.55
C VAL A 321 2.58 2.09 -1.39
N TYR A 322 3.81 2.26 -1.87
CA TYR A 322 4.51 3.53 -1.71
C TYR A 322 3.89 4.63 -2.57
N HIS A 323 3.46 4.35 -3.81
CA HIS A 323 2.72 5.31 -4.62
C HIS A 323 1.39 5.71 -3.97
N CYS A 324 0.62 4.76 -3.42
CA CYS A 324 -0.57 5.12 -2.64
C CYS A 324 -0.22 5.94 -1.40
N SER A 325 0.89 5.64 -0.73
CA SER A 325 1.34 6.42 0.44
C SER A 325 1.71 7.85 0.06
N LEU A 326 2.30 8.05 -1.12
CA LEU A 326 2.51 9.38 -1.70
C LEU A 326 1.16 10.08 -1.90
N GLU A 327 0.21 9.50 -2.62
CA GLU A 327 -1.12 10.11 -2.81
C GLU A 327 -1.87 10.46 -1.51
N ILE A 328 -1.63 9.68 -0.44
CA ILE A 328 -2.23 9.93 0.87
C ILE A 328 -1.57 11.12 1.57
N PHE A 329 -0.24 11.22 1.53
CA PHE A 329 0.53 12.13 2.40
C PHE A 329 1.26 13.25 1.64
N PHE A 330 1.17 13.29 0.32
CA PHE A 330 1.83 14.29 -0.48
C PHE A 330 1.24 15.68 -0.15
N PRO A 331 2.08 16.73 -0.06
CA PRO A 331 1.63 18.05 0.33
C PRO A 331 0.41 18.58 -0.43
N GLY A 332 -0.54 19.13 0.30
CA GLY A 332 -1.76 19.73 -0.23
C GLY A 332 -2.63 20.30 0.90
N SER A 333 -3.80 20.85 0.55
CA SER A 333 -4.69 21.48 1.55
C SER A 333 -5.38 20.49 2.50
N TYR A 334 -5.34 19.19 2.20
CA TYR A 334 -6.15 18.16 2.86
C TYR A 334 -5.35 16.88 3.18
N VAL A 335 -4.20 17.03 3.82
CA VAL A 335 -3.29 15.92 4.16
C VAL A 335 -3.59 15.37 5.57
N PRO A 336 -3.75 14.04 5.76
CA PRO A 336 -3.92 13.45 7.07
C PRO A 336 -2.62 13.51 7.88
N HIS A 337 -2.74 13.53 9.20
CA HIS A 337 -1.58 13.57 10.08
C HIS A 337 -0.81 12.24 10.03
N ILE A 338 0.38 12.23 9.43
CA ILE A 338 1.16 11.00 9.17
C ILE A 338 1.52 10.18 10.43
N ASN A 339 1.58 10.80 11.62
CA ASN A 339 1.83 10.09 12.88
C ASN A 339 0.53 9.72 13.63
N ARG A 340 -0.61 9.65 12.93
CA ARG A 340 -1.87 9.12 13.50
C ARG A 340 -1.63 7.70 14.01
N LEU A 341 -2.16 7.38 15.19
CA LEU A 341 -2.06 6.04 15.76
C LEU A 341 -2.88 5.05 14.93
N SER A 342 -2.29 3.88 14.68
CA SER A 342 -2.91 2.78 13.94
C SER A 342 -4.05 2.12 14.71
N GLY A 343 -5.08 1.70 13.98
CA GLY A 343 -6.15 0.83 14.45
C GLY A 343 -5.78 -0.66 14.47
N LEU A 344 -4.59 -1.03 13.98
CA LEU A 344 -4.11 -2.41 13.91
C LEU A 344 -3.34 -2.81 15.16
N PHE A 345 -3.37 -4.11 15.46
CA PHE A 345 -2.69 -4.75 16.58
C PHE A 345 -2.98 -4.08 17.93
N ILE A 346 -4.15 -3.44 18.07
CA ILE A 346 -4.57 -2.86 19.34
C ILE A 346 -4.66 -3.98 20.39
N ARG A 347 -4.00 -3.74 21.51
CA ARG A 347 -4.01 -4.60 22.70
C ARG A 347 -4.22 -3.75 23.94
N HIS A 348 -4.56 -4.39 25.05
CA HIS A 348 -4.58 -3.75 26.36
C HIS A 348 -3.63 -4.51 27.25
N CYS A 349 -2.79 -3.79 28.00
CA CYS A 349 -1.92 -4.45 28.96
C CYS A 349 -2.77 -5.21 29.99
N ALA A 350 -2.49 -6.50 30.16
CA ALA A 350 -3.27 -7.34 31.07
C ALA A 350 -3.19 -6.89 32.54
N THR A 351 -2.10 -6.20 32.91
CA THR A 351 -1.80 -5.80 34.28
C THR A 351 -2.41 -4.43 34.64
N CYS A 352 -2.19 -3.40 33.82
CA CYS A 352 -2.64 -2.03 34.12
C CYS A 352 -3.84 -1.55 33.27
N GLY A 353 -4.23 -2.30 32.24
CA GLY A 353 -5.31 -1.94 31.32
C GLY A 353 -4.98 -0.86 30.29
N ALA A 354 -3.72 -0.40 30.20
CA ALA A 354 -3.32 0.61 29.22
C ALA A 354 -3.57 0.12 27.79
N LYS A 355 -4.21 0.96 26.97
CA LYS A 355 -4.40 0.69 25.54
C LYS A 355 -3.06 0.87 24.82
N LEU A 356 -2.57 -0.20 24.21
CA LEU A 356 -1.37 -0.23 23.39
C LEU A 356 -1.78 -0.01 21.94
N SER A 357 -1.17 0.98 21.29
CA SER A 357 -1.49 1.35 19.90
C SER A 357 -0.22 1.80 19.21
N LEU A 358 -0.06 1.39 17.95
CA LEU A 358 1.18 1.60 17.20
C LEU A 358 1.16 2.99 16.55
N GLY A 359 2.27 3.72 16.62
CA GLY A 359 2.52 4.80 15.67
C GLY A 359 2.83 4.26 14.27
N THR A 360 2.84 5.13 13.27
CA THR A 360 3.08 4.75 11.86
C THR A 360 4.37 3.96 11.65
N LEU A 361 5.50 4.42 12.20
CA LEU A 361 6.76 3.69 12.07
C LEU A 361 6.79 2.42 12.94
N HIS A 362 6.11 2.39 14.09
CA HIS A 362 5.95 1.17 14.89
C HIS A 362 5.15 0.10 14.14
N LEU A 363 4.13 0.51 13.38
CA LEU A 363 3.36 -0.38 12.53
C LEU A 363 4.23 -1.04 11.46
N ILE A 364 5.15 -0.30 10.85
CA ILE A 364 6.11 -0.87 9.91
C ILE A 364 7.09 -1.83 10.60
N VAL A 365 7.49 -1.56 11.84
CA VAL A 365 8.28 -2.51 12.66
C VAL A 365 7.52 -3.82 12.88
N VAL A 366 6.23 -3.77 13.22
CA VAL A 366 5.40 -4.97 13.39
C VAL A 366 5.16 -5.69 12.07
N LEU A 367 4.98 -4.95 10.96
CA LEU A 367 4.90 -5.54 9.62
C LEU A 367 6.19 -6.30 9.27
N ALA A 368 7.36 -5.68 9.48
CA ALA A 368 8.66 -6.30 9.22
C ALA A 368 8.85 -7.58 10.05
N TYR A 369 8.43 -7.56 11.32
CA TYR A 369 8.42 -8.75 12.17
C TYR A 369 7.58 -9.87 11.56
N HIS A 370 6.34 -9.59 11.16
CA HIS A 370 5.46 -10.61 10.59
C HIS A 370 5.91 -11.11 9.22
N LEU A 371 6.55 -10.27 8.40
CA LEU A 371 7.19 -10.69 7.16
C LEU A 371 8.36 -11.66 7.43
N ALA A 372 9.17 -11.41 8.46
CA ALA A 372 10.29 -12.29 8.80
C ALA A 372 9.84 -13.61 9.45
N ASP A 373 8.90 -13.54 10.40
CA ASP A 373 8.50 -14.66 11.25
C ASP A 373 7.40 -15.52 10.61
N SER A 374 6.44 -14.88 9.92
CA SER A 374 5.25 -15.51 9.36
C SER A 374 5.12 -15.31 7.84
N GLY A 375 6.16 -14.80 7.18
CA GLY A 375 6.16 -14.54 5.75
C GLY A 375 6.40 -15.76 4.87
N ILE A 376 6.71 -15.48 3.61
CA ILE A 376 7.00 -16.50 2.59
C ILE A 376 8.52 -16.69 2.47
N LEU A 377 8.93 -17.90 2.10
CA LEU A 377 10.33 -18.23 1.86
C LEU A 377 10.94 -17.28 0.82
N GLY A 378 12.15 -16.79 1.11
CA GLY A 378 12.87 -15.83 0.26
C GLY A 378 12.64 -14.37 0.62
N GLU A 379 11.90 -14.08 1.70
CA GLU A 379 11.77 -12.72 2.23
C GLU A 379 13.12 -12.11 2.62
N THR A 380 13.28 -10.83 2.31
CA THR A 380 14.52 -10.04 2.52
C THR A 380 14.30 -8.81 3.39
N LEU A 381 13.03 -8.49 3.69
CA LEU A 381 12.56 -7.26 4.31
C LEU A 381 12.91 -5.97 3.53
N PHE A 382 13.33 -6.08 2.27
CA PHE A 382 13.56 -4.92 1.41
C PHE A 382 12.31 -4.02 1.35
N GLY A 383 11.13 -4.60 1.16
CA GLY A 383 9.89 -3.83 1.09
C GLY A 383 9.57 -3.06 2.38
N ALA A 384 9.86 -3.64 3.56
CA ALA A 384 9.67 -2.94 4.83
C ALA A 384 10.68 -1.80 5.03
N VAL A 385 11.92 -1.98 4.56
CA VAL A 385 12.94 -0.91 4.52
C VAL A 385 12.50 0.21 3.57
N ALA A 386 12.04 -0.14 2.37
CA ALA A 386 11.57 0.82 1.38
C ALA A 386 10.39 1.66 1.92
N MET A 387 9.40 1.01 2.53
CA MET A 387 8.28 1.69 3.18
C MET A 387 8.72 2.61 4.33
N SER A 388 9.68 2.16 5.16
CA SER A 388 10.22 2.98 6.26
C SER A 388 10.85 4.25 5.73
N VAL A 389 11.71 4.14 4.70
CA VAL A 389 12.37 5.30 4.07
C VAL A 389 11.34 6.22 3.41
N CYS A 390 10.36 5.66 2.70
CA CYS A 390 9.27 6.43 2.08
C CYS A 390 8.48 7.24 3.11
N LEU A 391 8.01 6.61 4.20
CA LEU A 391 7.23 7.29 5.23
C LEU A 391 8.05 8.36 5.97
N LEU A 392 9.34 8.09 6.23
CA LEU A 392 10.25 9.11 6.76
C LEU A 392 10.39 10.29 5.79
N ARG A 393 10.40 10.04 4.48
CA ARG A 393 10.45 11.07 3.44
C ARG A 393 9.14 11.82 3.26
N LEU A 394 8.04 11.25 3.73
CA LEU A 394 6.73 11.88 3.80
C LEU A 394 6.49 12.63 5.13
N GLY A 395 7.45 12.63 6.06
CA GLY A 395 7.36 13.38 7.33
C GLY A 395 7.00 12.54 8.55
N ALA A 396 7.04 11.22 8.48
CA ALA A 396 6.87 10.38 9.67
C ALA A 396 7.97 10.69 10.69
N ASN A 397 7.59 10.93 11.93
CA ASN A 397 8.49 11.37 12.98
C ASN A 397 9.20 10.17 13.61
N ALA A 398 10.50 10.01 13.32
CA ALA A 398 11.35 8.94 13.86
C ALA A 398 11.46 8.94 15.40
N SER A 399 11.18 10.07 16.05
CA SER A 399 11.19 10.22 17.51
C SER A 399 9.79 10.14 18.13
N PHE A 400 8.75 9.88 17.33
CA PHE A 400 7.39 9.69 17.85
C PHE A 400 7.34 8.47 18.76
N LYS A 401 6.85 8.65 19.99
CA LYS A 401 6.73 7.58 20.98
C LYS A 401 5.30 7.12 21.14
N ALA A 402 5.12 5.83 21.38
CA ALA A 402 3.82 5.21 21.66
C ALA A 402 3.96 4.16 22.77
N GLU A 403 2.87 3.90 23.48
CA GLU A 403 2.78 2.80 24.45
C GLU A 403 2.71 1.46 23.71
N VAL A 404 3.79 0.70 23.76
CA VAL A 404 3.98 -0.54 22.98
C VAL A 404 4.62 -1.66 23.79
N SER A 405 4.35 -2.90 23.40
CA SER A 405 4.96 -4.10 23.98
C SER A 405 4.92 -5.24 22.97
N PHE A 406 6.07 -5.85 22.64
CA PHE A 406 6.08 -7.02 21.75
C PHE A 406 5.37 -8.22 22.39
N ASP A 407 5.55 -8.44 23.70
CA ASP A 407 4.96 -9.58 24.39
C ASP A 407 3.42 -9.55 24.30
N GLU A 408 2.83 -8.37 24.45
CA GLU A 408 1.37 -8.18 24.33
C GLU A 408 0.91 -8.26 22.87
N ILE A 409 1.66 -7.70 21.92
CA ILE A 409 1.34 -7.74 20.48
C ILE A 409 1.34 -9.19 19.98
N LEU A 410 2.28 -10.01 20.44
CA LEU A 410 2.40 -11.44 20.10
C LEU A 410 1.50 -12.34 20.97
N GLY A 411 0.81 -11.79 21.98
CA GLY A 411 -0.07 -12.54 22.87
C GLY A 411 0.67 -13.53 23.80
N VAL A 412 1.93 -13.26 24.10
CA VAL A 412 2.78 -14.08 24.99
C VAL A 412 3.01 -13.45 26.37
N ALA A 413 2.39 -12.30 26.64
CA ALA A 413 2.54 -11.57 27.89
C ALA A 413 2.09 -12.40 29.11
N PHE A 414 2.87 -12.30 30.20
CA PHE A 414 2.55 -12.91 31.48
C PHE A 414 1.67 -11.98 32.33
N LEU A 415 0.72 -12.56 33.07
CA LEU A 415 -0.32 -11.82 33.83
C LEU A 415 0.19 -11.05 35.06
N ASN A 416 1.50 -10.96 35.30
CA ASN A 416 2.03 -10.55 36.59
C ASN A 416 2.80 -9.21 36.57
N GLU A 417 3.24 -8.73 35.40
CA GLU A 417 4.03 -7.50 35.28
C GLU A 417 3.64 -6.69 34.03
N CYS A 418 3.88 -5.38 34.03
CA CYS A 418 3.72 -4.54 32.84
C CYS A 418 5.00 -4.60 32.00
N HIS A 419 4.92 -5.15 30.79
CA HIS A 419 6.03 -5.18 29.82
C HIS A 419 5.89 -4.13 28.72
N HIS A 420 4.95 -3.19 28.84
CA HIS A 420 4.84 -2.07 27.90
C HIS A 420 5.70 -0.89 28.33
N ALA A 421 6.14 -0.12 27.35
CA ALA A 421 6.89 1.10 27.55
C ALA A 421 6.55 2.13 26.46
N ASN A 422 6.76 3.40 26.78
CA ASN A 422 6.63 4.50 25.84
C ASN A 422 7.90 4.62 24.98
N LEU A 423 7.92 3.95 23.84
CA LEU A 423 9.09 3.80 22.98
C LEU A 423 8.84 4.43 21.62
N ASP A 424 9.89 4.95 20.97
CA ASP A 424 9.83 5.22 19.53
C ASP A 424 10.08 3.95 18.71
N ALA A 425 9.90 4.00 17.40
CA ALA A 425 10.02 2.82 16.55
C ALA A 425 11.43 2.19 16.57
N CYS A 426 12.48 3.01 16.72
CA CYS A 426 13.86 2.54 16.79
C CYS A 426 14.12 1.77 18.08
N ASP A 427 13.70 2.33 19.22
CA ASP A 427 13.86 1.72 20.54
C ASP A 427 12.93 0.50 20.68
N PHE A 428 11.69 0.56 20.16
CA PHE A 428 10.75 -0.55 20.13
C PHE A 428 11.33 -1.77 19.40
N MET A 429 11.93 -1.57 18.23
CA MET A 429 12.56 -2.62 17.44
C MET A 429 13.66 -3.38 18.19
N GLN A 430 14.33 -2.75 19.16
CA GLN A 430 15.37 -3.37 19.98
C GLN A 430 14.82 -4.28 21.09
N THR A 431 13.52 -4.22 21.37
CA THR A 431 12.88 -5.07 22.38
C THR A 431 12.57 -6.48 21.88
N VAL A 432 12.70 -6.74 20.57
CA VAL A 432 12.55 -8.09 20.01
C VAL A 432 13.69 -8.99 20.53
N PRO A 433 13.39 -10.15 21.14
CA PRO A 433 14.42 -11.05 21.65
C PRO A 433 15.38 -11.53 20.56
N SER A 434 16.69 -11.54 20.83
CA SER A 434 17.70 -12.03 19.89
C SER A 434 17.45 -13.48 19.47
N ALA A 435 16.95 -14.32 20.39
CA ALA A 435 16.59 -15.71 20.11
C ALA A 435 15.46 -15.86 19.06
N THR A 436 14.66 -14.82 18.83
CA THR A 436 13.68 -14.76 17.73
C THR A 436 14.39 -14.40 16.43
N LEU A 437 15.24 -13.38 16.45
CA LEU A 437 16.01 -12.93 15.28
C LEU A 437 16.92 -14.05 14.73
N ASP A 438 17.53 -14.83 15.62
CA ASP A 438 18.43 -15.94 15.27
C ASP A 438 17.74 -17.07 14.48
N ARG A 439 16.40 -17.14 14.52
CA ARG A 439 15.60 -18.13 13.76
C ARG A 439 15.28 -17.67 12.35
N TRP A 440 15.37 -16.37 12.08
CA TRP A 440 15.07 -15.82 10.76
C TRP A 440 16.17 -16.13 9.77
N SER A 441 15.85 -16.05 8.47
CA SER A 441 16.86 -16.20 7.44
C SER A 441 17.95 -15.12 7.54
N PRO A 442 19.18 -15.39 7.08
CA PRO A 442 20.23 -14.37 7.05
C PRO A 442 19.81 -13.08 6.34
N GLU A 443 19.03 -13.20 5.26
CA GLU A 443 18.52 -12.07 4.49
C GLU A 443 17.54 -11.22 5.32
N CYS A 444 16.61 -11.85 6.05
CA CYS A 444 15.71 -11.15 6.95
C CYS A 444 16.47 -10.47 8.09
N GLN A 445 17.49 -11.11 8.67
CA GLN A 445 18.32 -10.48 9.70
C GLN A 445 19.04 -9.23 9.15
N ILE A 446 19.58 -9.32 7.93
CA ILE A 446 20.21 -8.16 7.26
C ILE A 446 19.18 -7.04 7.07
N GLY A 447 17.99 -7.35 6.54
CA GLY A 447 16.95 -6.36 6.33
C GLY A 447 16.44 -5.72 7.62
N TRP A 448 16.32 -6.50 8.70
CA TRP A 448 16.01 -6.00 10.03
C TRP A 448 17.08 -5.00 10.50
N HIS A 449 18.37 -5.32 10.37
CA HIS A 449 19.44 -4.40 10.72
C HIS A 449 19.47 -3.14 9.83
N CYS A 450 19.17 -3.25 8.53
CA CYS A 450 19.02 -2.08 7.66
C CYS A 450 17.91 -1.16 8.15
N MET A 451 16.73 -1.71 8.45
CA MET A 451 15.59 -0.91 8.91
C MET A 451 15.89 -0.23 10.26
N HIS A 452 16.53 -0.94 11.20
CA HIS A 452 17.01 -0.34 12.46
C HIS A 452 17.99 0.81 12.21
N GLY A 453 18.95 0.61 11.31
CA GLY A 453 19.92 1.62 10.91
C GLY A 453 19.28 2.85 10.28
N VAL A 454 18.27 2.68 9.42
CA VAL A 454 17.49 3.76 8.81
C VAL A 454 16.72 4.56 9.85
N LEU A 455 15.99 3.90 10.76
CA LEU A 455 15.26 4.58 11.84
C LEU A 455 16.22 5.35 12.76
N ARG A 456 17.37 4.75 13.08
CA ARG A 456 18.43 5.40 13.85
C ARG A 456 19.02 6.63 13.13
N LEU A 457 19.28 6.51 11.84
CA LEU A 457 19.77 7.64 11.02
C LEU A 457 18.75 8.78 11.00
N ALA A 458 17.46 8.48 10.86
CA ALA A 458 16.41 9.49 10.88
C ALA A 458 16.25 10.15 12.26
N LYS A 459 16.36 9.38 13.35
CA LYS A 459 16.28 9.88 14.73
C LYS A 459 17.43 10.81 15.10
N TYR A 460 18.66 10.49 14.68
CA TYR A 460 19.87 11.22 15.12
C TYR A 460 20.48 12.13 14.05
N GLY A 461 19.99 12.11 12.81
CA GLY A 461 20.45 12.93 11.70
C GLY A 461 21.81 12.53 11.08
N LYS A 462 22.55 11.58 11.67
CA LYS A 462 23.87 11.15 11.19
C LYS A 462 24.20 9.69 11.50
N ILE A 463 24.99 9.07 10.63
CA ILE A 463 25.60 7.75 10.87
C ILE A 463 26.71 7.89 11.93
N ARG A 464 26.66 7.10 13.00
CA ARG A 464 27.77 6.98 13.97
C ARG A 464 28.89 6.15 13.35
N ARG A 465 30.00 6.78 13.01
CA ARG A 465 31.21 6.06 12.56
C ARG A 465 31.86 5.38 13.77
N LEU A 466 32.19 4.10 13.61
CA LEU A 466 33.05 3.42 14.58
C LEU A 466 34.45 4.01 14.39
N ASN A 467 34.99 4.67 15.43
CA ASN A 467 36.36 5.17 15.38
C ASN A 467 37.30 3.96 15.34
N THR A 468 37.81 3.63 14.16
CA THR A 468 38.85 2.59 13.95
C THR A 468 40.25 3.13 14.30
N GLU A 469 40.36 3.99 15.30
CA GLU A 469 41.63 4.49 15.81
C GLU A 469 41.70 4.33 17.33
N ALA A 470 42.01 3.10 17.76
CA ALA A 470 42.53 2.83 19.09
C ALA A 470 43.78 1.95 18.97
N GLY A 471 44.76 2.48 18.25
CA GLY A 471 46.15 1.99 18.21
C GLY A 471 47.18 3.06 18.58
N GLY A 472 46.74 4.21 19.10
CA GLY A 472 47.60 5.30 19.56
C GLY A 472 47.63 5.39 21.09
N HIS A 473 48.82 5.44 21.66
CA HIS A 473 49.11 5.60 23.08
C HIS A 473 48.27 6.68 23.79
N PRO A 474 48.01 6.53 25.11
CA PRO A 474 47.34 7.56 25.90
C PRO A 474 48.32 8.70 26.16
N GLY A 475 48.15 9.82 25.45
CA GLY A 475 48.72 11.11 25.81
C GLY A 475 47.81 11.82 26.83
N PRO A 476 48.36 12.46 27.88
CA PRO A 476 47.56 13.09 28.91
C PRO A 476 47.18 14.51 28.50
N GLY A 477 45.89 14.83 28.63
CA GLY A 477 45.38 16.19 28.64
C GLY A 477 44.68 16.60 27.36
N ASP A 478 43.35 16.54 27.35
CA ASP A 478 42.60 17.77 27.15
C ASP A 478 41.21 17.70 27.77
N GLN A 479 40.80 18.86 28.23
CA GLN A 479 39.80 19.14 29.26
C GLN A 479 38.40 19.15 28.63
N PHE A 480 37.42 18.64 29.37
CA PHE A 480 36.00 18.72 29.04
C PHE A 480 35.54 20.18 29.02
N ASP A 481 35.05 20.68 27.88
CA ASP A 481 34.13 21.81 27.83
C ASP A 481 32.71 21.30 27.61
N ILE A 482 31.93 21.41 28.69
CA ILE A 482 30.47 21.27 28.73
C ILE A 482 29.92 22.64 28.32
N MET A 483 29.23 22.73 27.19
CA MET A 483 28.35 23.88 26.93
C MET A 483 26.98 23.56 27.52
N ASP A 484 26.72 24.16 28.67
CA ASP A 484 25.39 24.32 29.25
C ASP A 484 24.52 25.16 28.31
N VAL A 485 23.30 24.68 28.07
CA VAL A 485 22.25 25.41 27.35
C VAL A 485 21.47 26.21 28.38
N ASP A 486 21.75 27.51 28.45
CA ASP A 486 20.98 28.43 29.29
C ASP A 486 19.56 28.60 28.74
N ASN A 487 18.64 28.50 29.68
CA ASN A 487 17.20 28.45 29.54
C ASN A 487 16.64 29.74 30.15
N ASP A 488 16.52 30.80 29.35
CA ASP A 488 15.94 32.06 29.82
C ASP A 488 14.44 32.12 29.50
N ALA A 489 13.66 31.65 30.46
CA ALA A 489 12.32 32.14 30.70
C ALA A 489 12.43 33.41 31.55
N ASN A 490 11.96 34.55 31.03
CA ASN A 490 11.62 35.69 31.87
C ASN A 490 10.17 36.11 31.62
N ASP A 491 9.38 35.70 32.60
CA ASP A 491 8.15 36.30 33.08
C ASP A 491 8.55 37.56 33.87
N ASP A 492 8.13 38.76 33.46
CA ASP A 492 7.87 39.82 34.44
C ASP A 492 6.84 40.85 33.95
N SER A 493 6.05 41.20 34.93
CA SER A 493 4.87 42.05 35.08
C SER A 493 5.01 43.53 34.71
N GLY A 494 3.86 44.18 34.53
CA GLY A 494 3.71 45.60 34.91
C GLY A 494 2.87 46.48 33.98
N ASP A 495 1.58 46.56 34.30
CA ASP A 495 0.58 47.63 34.10
C ASP A 495 0.91 48.96 33.39
N SER A 496 -0.15 49.44 32.71
CA SER A 496 -0.77 50.78 32.76
C SER A 496 -0.78 51.67 31.50
N ASP A 497 -2.03 52.03 31.18
CA ASP A 497 -2.57 53.29 30.65
C ASP A 497 -2.56 53.62 29.14
N ASP A 498 -3.77 53.54 28.58
CA ASP A 498 -4.49 54.55 27.79
C ASP A 498 -3.69 55.50 26.88
N ASN A 499 -3.92 55.44 25.56
CA ASN A 499 -4.56 56.57 24.86
C ASN A 499 -4.98 56.26 23.40
N ASP A 500 -6.13 56.82 23.04
CA ASP A 500 -6.69 56.96 21.70
C ASP A 500 -5.79 57.72 20.72
N GLY A 501 -5.91 57.43 19.42
CA GLY A 501 -5.30 58.27 18.38
C GLY A 501 -5.49 57.78 16.94
N SER A 502 -6.66 58.05 16.37
CA SER A 502 -6.96 57.99 14.93
C SER A 502 -6.12 58.96 14.08
N GLY A 503 -5.81 58.57 12.84
CA GLY A 503 -5.35 59.46 11.74
C GLY A 503 -4.57 58.69 10.68
N GLU A 504 -5.19 58.24 9.59
CA GLU A 504 -5.29 58.92 8.28
C GLU A 504 -3.96 59.24 7.56
N SER A 505 -3.83 58.61 6.38
CA SER A 505 -3.37 59.19 5.10
C SER A 505 -1.87 59.41 4.80
N GLY A 506 -1.55 59.20 3.51
CA GLY A 506 -0.43 59.85 2.79
C GLY A 506 0.72 58.90 2.46
N GLU A 507 0.80 58.32 1.26
CA GLU A 507 1.40 58.90 0.04
C GLU A 507 2.94 58.79 -0.05
N SER A 508 3.36 57.92 -0.98
CA SER A 508 4.37 58.12 -2.04
C SER A 508 5.69 58.87 -1.82
N GLY A 509 6.76 58.24 -2.32
CA GLY A 509 8.05 58.84 -2.72
C GLY A 509 9.13 57.76 -2.62
N ASP A 510 9.48 57.04 -3.67
CA ASP A 510 10.28 57.42 -4.86
C ASP A 510 11.66 58.04 -4.55
N GLY A 511 12.69 57.43 -5.14
CA GLY A 511 14.00 58.03 -5.36
C GLY A 511 15.12 57.61 -4.41
N GLY A 512 16.14 56.92 -4.94
CA GLY A 512 17.46 56.90 -4.29
C GLY A 512 18.44 55.83 -4.74
N ASP A 513 18.88 55.87 -5.99
CA ASP A 513 20.11 55.19 -6.44
C ASP A 513 21.30 55.62 -5.56
N SER A 514 22.14 54.65 -5.16
CA SER A 514 23.54 54.92 -4.80
C SER A 514 24.42 53.70 -5.06
N ASP A 515 25.08 53.74 -6.22
CA ASP A 515 26.34 53.04 -6.48
C ASP A 515 27.42 53.52 -5.50
N SER A 516 28.18 52.59 -4.91
CA SER A 516 29.57 52.81 -4.47
C SER A 516 30.27 51.48 -4.19
N SER A 517 30.92 50.99 -5.25
CA SER A 517 32.27 50.41 -5.33
C SER A 517 33.07 50.08 -4.04
N ASP A 518 33.70 48.90 -4.12
CA ASP A 518 35.15 48.66 -3.99
C ASP A 518 35.65 47.85 -2.78
N GLY A 519 36.16 46.66 -3.11
CA GLY A 519 37.48 46.19 -2.69
C GLY A 519 37.62 45.55 -1.31
N SER A 520 37.93 44.25 -1.29
CA SER A 520 39.04 43.66 -0.54
C SER A 520 39.13 42.16 -0.83
N ASP A 521 40.16 41.79 -1.58
CA ASP A 521 40.69 40.44 -1.68
C ASP A 521 41.15 39.95 -0.29
N ASP A 522 40.73 38.75 0.12
CA ASP A 522 41.47 37.99 1.14
C ASP A 522 41.42 36.49 0.81
N ASP A 523 42.51 36.06 0.18
CA ASP A 523 42.82 34.67 -0.18
C ASP A 523 43.19 33.89 1.08
N GLY A 524 42.21 33.19 1.65
CA GLY A 524 42.41 32.19 2.70
C GLY A 524 42.22 30.77 2.18
N GLU A 525 43.21 30.25 1.46
CA GLU A 525 43.28 28.82 1.10
C GLU A 525 43.40 27.96 2.37
N SER A 526 42.34 27.25 2.73
CA SER A 526 42.41 26.07 3.58
C SER A 526 41.97 24.84 2.79
N GLU A 527 42.92 24.20 2.14
CA GLU A 527 42.75 22.87 1.54
C GLU A 527 42.65 21.78 2.61
N ASN A 528 41.90 20.73 2.25
CA ASN A 528 41.82 19.38 2.85
C ASN A 528 40.73 19.13 3.90
N ASN A 529 39.52 18.88 3.39
CA ASN A 529 38.87 17.59 3.63
C ASN A 529 38.17 17.14 2.34
N ASN A 530 38.55 15.96 1.84
CA ASN A 530 37.88 15.29 0.72
C ASN A 530 36.47 14.86 1.15
N ASP A 531 35.49 15.74 0.93
CA ASP A 531 34.08 15.37 0.91
C ASP A 531 33.70 14.91 -0.50
N ILE A 532 32.96 13.81 -0.54
CA ILE A 532 32.48 13.13 -1.73
C ILE A 532 31.81 14.13 -2.67
N SER A 533 32.45 14.35 -3.82
CA SER A 533 31.92 15.05 -4.99
C SER A 533 30.74 14.27 -5.57
N THR A 534 29.57 14.44 -4.95
CA THR A 534 28.30 14.52 -5.66
C THR A 534 27.92 16.00 -5.61
N THR A 535 27.56 16.57 -6.75
CA THR A 535 27.23 17.99 -6.94
C THR A 535 26.05 18.39 -6.02
N SER A 536 26.35 18.74 -4.77
CA SER A 536 25.40 19.15 -3.75
C SER A 536 25.43 20.67 -3.65
N THR A 537 24.53 21.34 -4.36
CA THR A 537 24.10 22.68 -3.95
C THR A 537 23.53 22.58 -2.52
N SER A 538 23.90 23.52 -1.63
CA SER A 538 23.50 23.52 -0.21
C SER A 538 22.00 23.75 0.00
N SER A 539 21.27 24.14 -1.04
CA SER A 539 19.83 24.36 -1.07
C SER A 539 19.12 23.25 -1.86
N CYS A 540 18.06 22.68 -1.29
CA CYS A 540 17.22 21.73 -2.02
C CYS A 540 16.44 22.48 -3.11
N TRP A 541 16.56 22.06 -4.38
CA TRP A 541 15.83 22.64 -5.51
C TRP A 541 14.30 22.61 -5.37
N LEU A 542 13.78 21.75 -4.49
CA LEU A 542 12.36 21.68 -4.13
C LEU A 542 12.00 22.63 -2.99
N GLU A 543 12.73 23.73 -2.81
CA GLU A 543 12.55 24.68 -1.69
C GLU A 543 11.10 25.19 -1.60
N GLU A 544 10.44 25.42 -2.72
CA GLU A 544 9.01 25.79 -2.76
C GLU A 544 8.11 24.71 -2.14
N PHE A 545 8.43 23.43 -2.39
CA PHE A 545 7.80 22.24 -1.80
C PHE A 545 8.40 21.85 -0.43
N HIS A 546 9.30 22.64 0.15
CA HIS A 546 9.79 22.43 1.52
C HIS A 546 9.46 23.60 2.47
N CYS A 547 9.27 24.81 1.94
CA CYS A 547 9.25 26.04 2.75
C CYS A 547 7.89 26.74 2.83
N SER A 548 6.93 26.48 1.93
CA SER A 548 5.75 27.36 1.79
C SER A 548 4.41 26.76 2.26
N SER A 549 4.24 25.45 2.27
CA SER A 549 2.95 24.81 2.66
C SER A 549 2.99 23.31 2.91
N SER A 550 4.17 22.70 2.81
CA SER A 550 4.36 21.28 2.59
C SER A 550 5.17 20.62 3.71
N SER A 551 4.64 19.52 4.27
CA SER A 551 5.24 18.77 5.38
C SER A 551 6.42 17.86 4.97
N LEU A 552 6.97 18.00 3.75
CA LEU A 552 8.04 17.12 3.28
C LEU A 552 9.37 17.47 3.96
N PRO A 553 9.95 16.59 4.78
CA PRO A 553 11.19 16.86 5.47
C PRO A 553 12.35 16.99 4.49
N CYS A 554 13.09 18.08 4.66
CA CYS A 554 14.36 18.37 3.99
C CYS A 554 15.54 18.21 4.96
N GLY A 555 16.75 18.01 4.45
CA GLY A 555 17.97 18.16 5.28
C GLY A 555 18.60 16.87 5.84
N ASN A 556 18.46 15.72 5.18
CA ASN A 556 19.29 14.54 5.46
C ASN A 556 19.77 13.89 4.16
N PRO A 557 20.95 14.27 3.63
CA PRO A 557 21.49 13.74 2.38
C PRO A 557 21.70 12.22 2.39
N GLN A 558 22.08 11.67 3.54
CA GLN A 558 22.33 10.23 3.69
C GLN A 558 21.05 9.42 3.50
N LEU A 559 19.96 9.83 4.16
CA LEU A 559 18.65 9.21 3.96
C LEU A 559 18.13 9.50 2.54
N GLY A 560 18.60 10.57 1.88
CA GLY A 560 18.13 11.00 0.56
C GLY A 560 18.70 10.10 -0.52
N LEU A 561 20.00 9.78 -0.39
CA LEU A 561 20.66 8.78 -1.20
C LEU A 561 20.01 7.40 -1.06
N ILE A 562 19.65 6.97 0.16
CA ILE A 562 18.91 5.71 0.36
C ILE A 562 17.57 5.76 -0.38
N TRP A 563 16.83 6.87 -0.28
CA TRP A 563 15.54 7.01 -0.94
C TRP A 563 15.64 6.98 -2.48
N ALA A 564 16.61 7.70 -3.05
CA ALA A 564 16.87 7.68 -4.49
C ALA A 564 17.22 6.26 -4.99
N ALA A 565 18.06 5.54 -4.25
CA ALA A 565 18.43 4.16 -4.59
C ALA A 565 17.26 3.17 -4.46
N VAL A 566 16.41 3.33 -3.43
CA VAL A 566 15.20 2.50 -3.25
C VAL A 566 14.22 2.71 -4.42
N GLN A 567 13.97 3.97 -4.81
CA GLN A 567 13.13 4.26 -5.97
C GLN A 567 13.71 3.63 -7.24
N ALA A 568 15.02 3.78 -7.49
CA ALA A 568 15.67 3.19 -8.65
C ALA A 568 15.55 1.67 -8.68
N GLU A 569 15.78 0.98 -7.56
CA GLU A 569 15.60 -0.48 -7.44
C GLU A 569 14.15 -0.89 -7.73
N VAL A 570 13.18 -0.23 -7.09
CA VAL A 570 11.76 -0.51 -7.29
C VAL A 570 11.27 -0.14 -8.69
N LEU A 571 11.91 0.75 -9.43
CA LEU A 571 11.47 1.11 -10.77
C LEU A 571 12.16 0.31 -11.87
N THR A 572 13.39 -0.13 -11.65
CA THR A 572 14.21 -0.75 -12.71
C THR A 572 14.31 -2.27 -12.62
N TYR A 573 13.97 -2.89 -11.49
CA TYR A 573 14.17 -4.33 -11.30
C TYR A 573 12.92 -5.10 -10.89
N ARG A 574 12.62 -6.20 -11.58
CA ARG A 574 11.73 -7.26 -11.05
C ARG A 574 12.37 -8.63 -11.23
N LYS A 575 11.97 -9.56 -10.37
CA LYS A 575 12.23 -10.98 -10.57
C LYS A 575 11.48 -11.46 -11.84
N THR A 576 12.20 -11.83 -12.90
CA THR A 576 11.58 -12.30 -14.17
C THR A 576 11.72 -13.82 -14.37
N LYS A 577 12.65 -14.46 -13.67
CA LYS A 577 12.83 -15.92 -13.62
C LYS A 577 12.80 -16.43 -12.18
N ASP A 578 12.44 -17.69 -11.99
CA ASP A 578 12.32 -18.30 -10.65
C ASP A 578 13.64 -18.28 -9.87
N LEU A 579 14.76 -18.36 -10.58
CA LEU A 579 16.12 -18.34 -10.01
C LEU A 579 16.70 -16.94 -9.84
N ASP A 580 16.07 -15.90 -10.37
CA ASP A 580 16.56 -14.53 -10.18
C ASP A 580 16.42 -14.13 -8.70
N PRO A 581 17.35 -13.33 -8.17
CA PRO A 581 17.23 -12.83 -6.81
C PRO A 581 15.98 -11.93 -6.64
N TRP A 582 15.58 -11.69 -5.39
CA TRP A 582 14.48 -10.77 -5.10
C TRP A 582 14.90 -9.30 -5.17
N ILE A 583 16.20 -9.02 -5.13
CA ILE A 583 16.84 -7.70 -5.18
C ILE A 583 17.90 -7.75 -6.29
N SER A 584 18.03 -6.68 -7.07
CA SER A 584 19.00 -6.60 -8.16
C SER A 584 20.44 -6.61 -7.64
N ASP A 585 21.37 -6.93 -8.55
CA ASP A 585 22.80 -6.78 -8.28
C ASP A 585 23.23 -5.30 -8.12
N TYR A 586 22.33 -4.33 -8.38
CA TYR A 586 22.60 -2.89 -8.25
C TYR A 586 22.24 -2.33 -6.86
N PHE A 587 21.44 -3.06 -6.07
CA PHE A 587 21.04 -2.68 -4.72
C PHE A 587 21.54 -3.69 -3.68
N SER A 588 22.46 -3.28 -2.81
CA SER A 588 23.07 -4.17 -1.82
C SER A 588 22.54 -3.90 -0.41
N MET A 589 21.69 -4.81 0.10
CA MET A 589 21.23 -4.78 1.50
C MET A 589 22.40 -4.97 2.48
N VAL A 590 23.40 -5.79 2.13
CA VAL A 590 24.60 -5.97 2.95
C VAL A 590 25.44 -4.69 2.99
N GLY A 591 25.64 -4.05 1.83
CA GLY A 591 26.35 -2.77 1.73
C GLY A 591 25.64 -1.66 2.52
N LEU A 592 24.31 -1.59 2.42
CA LEU A 592 23.48 -0.67 3.19
C LEU A 592 23.63 -0.90 4.71
N LYS A 593 23.56 -2.15 5.18
CA LYS A 593 23.77 -2.50 6.59
C LYS A 593 25.13 -2.02 7.09
N ARG A 594 26.21 -2.39 6.39
CA ARG A 594 27.59 -2.04 6.80
C ARG A 594 27.78 -0.52 6.86
N TRP A 595 27.26 0.20 5.86
CA TRP A 595 27.30 1.66 5.83
C TRP A 595 26.52 2.28 7.00
N LEU A 596 25.29 1.85 7.25
CA LEU A 596 24.46 2.33 8.38
C LEU A 596 25.06 2.01 9.76
N GLN A 597 25.88 0.96 9.86
CA GLN A 597 26.63 0.59 11.06
C GLN A 597 27.94 1.38 11.23
N GLY A 598 28.32 2.20 10.24
CA GLY A 598 29.57 2.96 10.25
C GLY A 598 30.80 2.09 9.98
N GLU A 599 30.62 0.89 9.41
CA GLU A 599 31.70 -0.03 9.02
C GLU A 599 32.31 0.31 7.66
N SER A 600 31.64 1.15 6.88
CA SER A 600 32.14 1.67 5.60
C SER A 600 31.93 3.18 5.53
N VAL A 601 32.86 3.88 4.88
CA VAL A 601 32.81 5.33 4.69
C VAL A 601 31.77 5.69 3.63
N GLU A 602 31.69 4.88 2.58
CA GLU A 602 30.82 5.07 1.43
C GLU A 602 29.71 4.01 1.41
N LEU A 603 28.59 4.34 0.76
CA LEU A 603 27.51 3.39 0.55
C LEU A 603 27.95 2.39 -0.53
N GLU A 604 28.29 1.16 -0.10
CA GLU A 604 28.70 0.05 -0.97
C GLU A 604 27.53 -0.53 -1.77
N MET A 605 26.95 0.30 -2.64
CA MET A 605 25.82 -0.01 -3.49
C MET A 605 26.12 0.46 -4.91
N PRO A 606 26.06 -0.41 -5.93
CA PRO A 606 26.41 -0.02 -7.30
C PRO A 606 25.64 1.18 -7.85
N PHE A 607 24.37 1.36 -7.49
CA PHE A 607 23.61 2.57 -7.84
C PHE A 607 24.36 3.86 -7.49
N ALA A 608 24.95 3.91 -6.29
CA ALA A 608 25.72 5.05 -5.81
C ALA A 608 27.18 5.02 -6.32
N GLN A 609 27.89 3.90 -6.14
CA GLN A 609 29.32 3.81 -6.42
C GLN A 609 29.67 3.97 -7.91
N LYS A 610 28.78 3.54 -8.80
CA LYS A 610 28.98 3.63 -10.25
C LYS A 610 28.29 4.86 -10.85
N ASP A 611 27.81 5.78 -10.01
CA ASP A 611 27.11 6.99 -10.42
C ASP A 611 25.99 6.69 -11.43
N MET A 612 25.13 5.72 -11.10
CA MET A 612 24.08 5.24 -12.01
C MET A 612 22.76 5.98 -11.84
N LEU A 613 22.54 6.61 -10.69
CA LEU A 613 21.35 7.41 -10.42
C LEU A 613 21.38 8.71 -11.24
N ARG A 614 20.21 9.15 -11.70
CA ARG A 614 20.04 10.50 -12.24
C ARG A 614 20.19 11.56 -11.15
N GLU A 615 20.26 12.82 -11.58
CA GLU A 615 20.29 13.95 -10.66
C GLU A 615 19.05 13.95 -9.75
N HIS A 616 19.32 13.98 -8.46
CA HIS A 616 18.30 13.99 -7.42
C HIS A 616 18.67 15.00 -6.34
N THR A 617 17.66 15.54 -5.69
CA THR A 617 17.80 16.45 -4.55
C THR A 617 18.49 15.77 -3.36
N ILE A 618 18.92 16.57 -2.38
CA ILE A 618 19.40 16.08 -1.07
C ILE A 618 18.35 15.26 -0.31
N CYS A 619 17.08 15.39 -0.70
CA CYS A 619 15.96 14.62 -0.15
C CYS A 619 15.74 13.30 -0.88
N GLY A 620 16.41 13.07 -2.02
CA GLY A 620 16.30 11.86 -2.83
C GLY A 620 15.19 11.89 -3.88
N TRP A 621 14.59 13.06 -4.15
CA TRP A 621 13.63 13.25 -5.26
C TRP A 621 14.36 13.60 -6.55
N PHE A 622 13.99 12.99 -7.68
CA PHE A 622 14.65 13.22 -8.98
C PHE A 622 14.19 14.56 -9.61
N VAL A 623 15.14 15.36 -10.12
CA VAL A 623 14.91 16.77 -10.51
C VAL A 623 14.21 16.92 -11.86
N ASP A 624 14.50 16.04 -12.82
CA ASP A 624 13.99 16.12 -14.20
C ASP A 624 12.79 15.20 -14.48
N ALA A 625 12.11 14.72 -13.43
CA ALA A 625 10.96 13.84 -13.60
C ALA A 625 9.67 14.64 -13.87
N GLU A 626 8.89 14.22 -14.86
CA GLU A 626 7.62 14.87 -15.25
C GLU A 626 6.68 15.00 -14.04
N PHE A 627 6.62 13.94 -13.23
CA PHE A 627 6.02 13.94 -11.91
C PHE A 627 7.08 13.51 -10.89
N PHE A 628 7.76 14.47 -10.26
CA PHE A 628 8.91 14.18 -9.39
C PHE A 628 8.63 13.21 -8.22
N HIS A 629 7.36 13.05 -7.82
CA HIS A 629 6.93 12.12 -6.78
C HIS A 629 6.65 10.70 -7.31
N ILE A 630 6.43 10.54 -8.61
CA ILE A 630 6.17 9.26 -9.28
C ILE A 630 7.08 9.18 -10.52
N PRO A 631 8.41 9.05 -10.33
CA PRO A 631 9.32 9.01 -11.45
C PRO A 631 9.18 7.69 -12.22
N THR A 632 9.40 7.77 -13.52
CA THR A 632 9.51 6.63 -14.42
C THR A 632 10.89 5.98 -14.31
N PRO A 633 11.05 4.74 -14.78
CA PRO A 633 12.36 4.09 -14.79
C PRO A 633 13.45 4.85 -15.59
N TYR A 634 13.06 5.64 -16.60
CA TYR A 634 14.00 6.42 -17.41
C TYR A 634 14.50 7.69 -16.71
N GLU A 635 13.77 8.14 -15.71
CA GLU A 635 14.05 9.36 -14.94
C GLU A 635 14.92 9.08 -13.70
N VAL A 636 15.02 7.81 -13.27
CA VAL A 636 15.76 7.45 -12.05
C VAL A 636 17.19 6.96 -12.31
N THR A 637 17.50 6.47 -13.51
CA THR A 637 18.86 6.02 -13.87
C THR A 637 19.43 6.73 -15.12
N LYS A 638 20.75 6.94 -15.13
CA LYS A 638 21.51 7.49 -16.27
C LYS A 638 21.64 6.51 -17.42
N GLN A 639 21.58 5.22 -17.12
CA GLN A 639 21.66 4.13 -18.09
C GLN A 639 20.36 3.33 -18.07
N HIS A 640 19.96 2.82 -19.22
CA HIS A 640 18.81 1.92 -19.31
C HIS A 640 19.22 0.53 -18.79
N ILE A 641 18.79 0.19 -17.57
CA ILE A 641 19.13 -1.07 -16.88
C ILE A 641 17.89 -1.92 -16.54
N MET A 642 16.73 -1.59 -17.13
CA MET A 642 15.49 -2.31 -16.88
C MET A 642 15.61 -3.75 -17.35
N ASN A 643 15.24 -4.72 -16.50
CA ASN A 643 15.30 -6.14 -16.83
C ASN A 643 13.96 -6.70 -17.37
N TYR A 644 13.27 -5.91 -18.21
CA TYR A 644 11.95 -6.24 -18.75
C TYR A 644 11.92 -7.55 -19.55
N CYS A 645 10.87 -8.35 -19.37
CA CYS A 645 10.45 -9.35 -20.34
C CYS A 645 9.64 -8.61 -21.41
N GLU A 646 10.16 -8.44 -22.62
CA GLU A 646 9.29 -8.17 -23.76
C GLU A 646 8.16 -9.22 -23.75
N PRO A 647 6.89 -8.83 -23.96
CA PRO A 647 5.84 -9.81 -24.15
C PRO A 647 6.27 -10.68 -25.32
N GLU A 648 6.37 -11.99 -25.09
CA GLU A 648 6.65 -12.97 -26.14
C GLU A 648 5.61 -12.78 -27.24
N SER A 649 5.97 -12.06 -28.30
CA SER A 649 5.27 -12.13 -29.56
C SER A 649 5.57 -13.52 -30.10
N GLU A 650 4.68 -14.48 -29.85
CA GLU A 650 4.63 -15.74 -30.59
C GLU A 650 4.33 -15.44 -32.06
N LEU A 651 5.34 -14.97 -32.78
CA LEU A 651 5.50 -15.21 -34.20
C LEU A 651 6.35 -16.49 -34.29
N GLU A 652 5.70 -17.63 -34.06
CA GLU A 652 6.13 -18.87 -34.69
C GLU A 652 5.97 -18.67 -36.20
N SER A 653 6.99 -18.10 -36.84
CA SER A 653 7.16 -18.26 -38.27
C SER A 653 7.44 -19.74 -38.51
N GLU A 654 6.45 -20.46 -39.03
CA GLU A 654 6.65 -21.79 -39.56
C GLU A 654 7.88 -21.81 -40.50
N PRO A 655 8.75 -22.83 -40.42
CA PRO A 655 9.82 -22.95 -41.39
C PRO A 655 9.21 -23.30 -42.76
N GLU A 656 9.31 -22.36 -43.70
CA GLU A 656 9.00 -22.58 -45.11
C GLU A 656 9.66 -23.88 -45.60
N SER A 657 8.80 -24.76 -46.09
CA SER A 657 9.16 -26.00 -46.76
C SER A 657 10.11 -25.74 -47.92
N VAL A 658 11.36 -26.18 -47.79
CA VAL A 658 12.29 -26.34 -48.92
C VAL A 658 11.81 -27.54 -49.74
N GLN A 659 10.99 -27.26 -50.76
CA GLN A 659 10.86 -28.15 -51.92
C GLN A 659 11.77 -27.64 -53.04
N SER A 660 12.89 -28.33 -53.26
CA SER A 660 13.38 -28.53 -54.62
C SER A 660 14.28 -29.77 -54.72
N ASN A 661 13.73 -30.78 -55.39
CA ASN A 661 14.33 -31.62 -56.43
C ASN A 661 14.98 -32.98 -56.08
N ILE A 662 14.72 -33.89 -57.05
CA ILE A 662 15.23 -35.26 -57.34
C ILE A 662 14.21 -36.34 -56.90
N VAL A 663 13.42 -37.02 -57.76
CA VAL A 663 13.31 -37.25 -59.23
C VAL A 663 11.83 -37.32 -59.62
#